data_AF-A0A934FQ09-F1
#
_entry.id   AF-A0A934FQ09-F1
#
_cell.length_a   1.000
_cell.length_b   1.000
_cell.length_c   1.000
_cell.angle_alpha   90.00
_cell.angle_beta   90.00
_cell.angle_gamma   90.00
#
_symmetry.space_group_name_H-M   'P 1'
#
loop_
_entity.id
_entity.type
_entity.pdbx_description
1 polymer ?
#
loop_
_entity_poly.entity_id
_entity_poly.type
_entity_poly.pdbx_seq_one_letter_code
_entity_poly.pdbx_strand_id
1 'polypeptide(L)'
;MRISSFVLGSLLAACSTPTLPDAKPQPRGAVLRWQARAGESGVIPHGALQGELDAHRARTAAMLQSTGPTNWTLLGPGNIGGRMRSILVHPTTPATMWVGSVGGGVWKSTNAGANWSMLPDLPAVLAVTCMVLEPGNPDVLYAGTGEQCFFSNVEGSSNSAVSQGAGVFKSLDGGQSWTQLPSTTSAAWNAVSRLAINPVNPAILVATTISGIWRTTDGGTTWSQRTTTKTLDVEIDPNDPSKYVAGRADGIAQYSTDGGVTWTNAPAFASATRIELEYARATPGMVYANVSTSGSVRVWRSTNGGQTYAQQTTGNVVSILGNYTSALWIDPTNSNRLVVGGLDLYRSTNAGVNFTKISAWASYPNSAHADHHEMVAHPLYDGVANTTVYFATDGGIQRASNVLTVANTSGWTNLNNNLAITQLYGCAINPTSGVVLGGAQDNGTSRGTPVSGVSGWTQPGGGDGSYCAADPNDPNIFYMQYQNIGLSRSTNAGVSAGSSIRGAISEADPNFMAYILLDPNDSNRLYACGARLWRTNNAKTGSPPTWTSVKPALSCVASDPRGPRPDHYVNNPPCNISTVAVARGNSNVVWVGHNNGDVFVSTNALAVTPTWTKVDDNPTALPNRWVSRIAIDHGDHNQVTVSFLGFTANNVWRTTNAGVAWSARSGSGATALPAVPVSCIAQHRVARSRYYAGTDLGLYHSEDDGLTWAPALGGPTIVPIEDLQWRTDRTLVVATHGRSIWSCDVDPASVTLVGSGCGIASAPSLAVAAPVLGAQQSYTLSGASPLAPVTLLLAVGPASPTSIGPCTVQPALAGLIALSIGTTNGSGAFASSLLIPADPSLVGGVMTAQELIAVSGGPLLQFAELSNGAEMTFGF
;
A
#
# COMPACT_ATOMS: atom_id res chain seq x y z
N MET A 1 -36.75 -40.90 48.48
CA MET A 1 -36.15 -40.26 49.65
C MET A 1 -35.59 -38.92 49.20
N ARG A 2 -36.15 -37.80 49.69
CA ARG A 2 -35.68 -36.42 49.42
C ARG A 2 -34.30 -36.23 50.06
N ILE A 3 -33.35 -35.57 49.39
CA ILE A 3 -32.51 -34.54 50.02
C ILE A 3 -32.23 -33.42 49.00
N SER A 4 -32.56 -32.23 49.45
CA SER A 4 -32.43 -30.91 48.85
C SER A 4 -31.15 -30.20 49.32
N SER A 5 -30.60 -29.37 48.41
CA SER A 5 -29.97 -28.06 48.64
C SER A 5 -28.93 -27.87 49.74
N PHE A 6 -27.70 -27.49 49.35
CA PHE A 6 -26.98 -26.37 49.99
C PHE A 6 -26.09 -25.62 48.99
N VAL A 7 -26.08 -24.30 49.20
CA VAL A 7 -25.53 -23.20 48.43
C VAL A 7 -24.00 -23.19 48.46
N LEU A 8 -23.34 -22.95 47.31
CA LEU A 8 -22.04 -22.28 47.26
C LEU A 8 -22.07 -21.18 46.20
N GLY A 9 -21.94 -19.94 46.66
CA GLY A 9 -21.95 -18.74 45.85
C GLY A 9 -20.66 -18.55 45.06
N SER A 10 -20.85 -18.22 43.78
CA SER A 10 -20.19 -17.14 43.03
C SER A 10 -18.69 -16.91 43.28
N LEU A 11 -17.86 -17.53 42.42
CA LEU A 11 -16.61 -16.94 41.95
C LEU A 11 -16.29 -17.49 40.54
N LEU A 12 -17.09 -17.08 39.54
CA LEU A 12 -16.71 -17.19 38.14
C LEU A 12 -16.66 -15.78 37.58
N ALA A 13 -15.45 -15.23 37.54
CA ALA A 13 -15.15 -14.00 36.85
C ALA A 13 -15.60 -14.14 35.39
N ALA A 14 -16.52 -13.27 35.00
CA ALA A 14 -16.98 -13.14 33.63
C ALA A 14 -15.80 -12.79 32.72
N CYS A 15 -15.25 -13.79 32.04
CA CYS A 15 -14.46 -13.59 30.84
C CYS A 15 -15.45 -13.41 29.69
N SER A 16 -16.11 -12.26 29.61
CA SER A 16 -16.89 -11.89 28.43
C SER A 16 -15.90 -11.45 27.36
N THR A 17 -15.52 -12.38 26.48
CA THR A 17 -15.03 -12.03 25.15
C THR A 17 -16.02 -11.05 24.52
N PRO A 18 -15.59 -9.89 24.00
CA PRO A 18 -16.51 -9.01 23.28
C PRO A 18 -17.09 -9.83 22.12
N THR A 19 -18.39 -10.06 22.14
CA THR A 19 -19.12 -10.54 20.98
C THR A 19 -18.97 -9.46 19.91
N LEU A 20 -18.13 -9.72 18.91
CA LEU A 20 -18.08 -8.90 17.70
C LEU A 20 -19.50 -8.90 17.12
N PRO A 21 -20.12 -7.73 16.85
CA PRO A 21 -21.43 -7.71 16.24
C PRO A 21 -21.38 -8.43 14.89
N ASP A 22 -22.29 -9.38 14.66
CA ASP A 22 -22.43 -10.18 13.41
C ASP A 22 -22.69 -9.34 12.14
N ALA A 23 -22.78 -8.01 12.27
CA ALA A 23 -22.96 -7.09 11.15
C ALA A 23 -21.66 -6.33 10.88
N LYS A 24 -20.96 -6.70 9.80
CA LYS A 24 -19.90 -5.86 9.23
C LYS A 24 -20.54 -4.52 8.78
N PRO A 25 -20.08 -3.35 9.26
CA PRO A 25 -20.48 -2.08 8.70
C PRO A 25 -20.14 -2.03 7.20
N GLN A 26 -20.87 -1.25 6.40
CA GLN A 26 -20.56 -1.05 4.98
C GLN A 26 -19.05 -0.72 4.78
N PRO A 27 -18.38 -1.21 3.73
CA PRO A 27 -16.97 -0.93 3.44
C PRO A 27 -16.76 0.56 3.22
N ARG A 28 -16.45 1.26 4.31
CA ARG A 28 -16.29 2.71 4.34
C ARG A 28 -14.83 3.11 4.35
N GLY A 29 -13.93 2.28 4.88
CA GLY A 29 -12.52 2.64 5.10
C GLY A 29 -11.79 3.18 3.85
N ALA A 30 -11.74 2.38 2.78
CA ALA A 30 -11.08 2.78 1.53
C ALA A 30 -11.66 4.05 0.91
N VAL A 31 -13.00 4.14 0.89
CA VAL A 31 -13.71 5.29 0.30
C VAL A 31 -13.48 6.54 1.12
N LEU A 32 -13.58 6.45 2.44
CA LEU A 32 -13.33 7.57 3.35
C LEU A 32 -11.87 8.03 3.31
N ARG A 33 -10.92 7.10 3.22
CA ARG A 33 -9.51 7.39 3.01
C ARG A 33 -9.29 8.15 1.70
N TRP A 34 -9.96 7.71 0.62
CA TRP A 34 -9.86 8.34 -0.70
C TRP A 34 -10.49 9.74 -0.71
N GLN A 35 -11.68 9.92 -0.13
CA GLN A 35 -12.34 11.21 -0.02
C GLN A 35 -11.52 12.24 0.74
N ALA A 36 -10.81 11.83 1.80
CA ALA A 36 -9.93 12.71 2.56
C ALA A 36 -8.74 13.27 1.74
N ARG A 37 -8.44 12.69 0.56
CA ARG A 37 -7.37 13.14 -0.36
C ARG A 37 -7.83 14.15 -1.40
N ALA A 38 -9.11 14.50 -1.41
CA ALA A 38 -9.60 15.60 -2.23
C ALA A 38 -8.92 16.93 -1.87
N GLY A 39 -8.73 17.78 -2.88
CA GLY A 39 -8.34 19.18 -2.65
C GLY A 39 -9.52 20.01 -2.12
N GLU A 40 -9.33 21.32 -2.02
CA GLU A 40 -10.32 22.28 -1.51
C GLU A 40 -11.62 22.31 -2.34
N SER A 41 -11.58 21.88 -3.60
CA SER A 41 -12.77 21.72 -4.46
C SER A 41 -13.64 20.51 -4.10
N GLY A 42 -13.13 19.63 -3.23
CA GLY A 42 -13.72 18.33 -2.95
C GLY A 42 -13.43 17.27 -4.00
N VAL A 43 -12.82 17.62 -5.14
CA VAL A 43 -12.59 16.68 -6.25
C VAL A 43 -11.10 16.34 -6.36
N ILE A 44 -10.79 15.09 -6.69
CA ILE A 44 -9.44 14.67 -7.08
C ILE A 44 -9.33 14.85 -8.60
N PRO A 45 -8.44 15.72 -9.10
CA PRO A 45 -8.32 15.94 -10.54
C PRO A 45 -7.92 14.68 -11.29
N HIS A 46 -8.42 14.54 -12.51
CA HIS A 46 -7.98 13.49 -13.42
C HIS A 46 -6.46 13.58 -13.66
N GLY A 47 -5.75 12.44 -13.59
CA GLY A 47 -4.32 12.37 -13.84
C GLY A 47 -3.44 13.05 -12.78
N ALA A 48 -4.01 13.49 -11.65
CA ALA A 48 -3.25 14.22 -10.63
C ALA A 48 -2.04 13.42 -10.11
N LEU A 49 -2.22 12.11 -9.86
CA LEU A 49 -1.11 11.25 -9.47
C LEU A 49 -0.11 11.02 -10.62
N GLN A 50 -0.60 10.84 -11.84
CA GLN A 50 0.24 10.53 -13.00
C GLN A 50 1.21 11.67 -13.32
N GLY A 51 0.71 12.92 -13.37
CA GLY A 51 1.55 14.08 -13.66
C GLY A 51 2.68 14.26 -12.63
N GLU A 52 2.37 14.01 -11.35
CA GLU A 52 3.35 14.13 -10.27
C GLU A 52 4.35 12.97 -10.22
N LEU A 53 3.97 11.79 -10.74
CA LEU A 53 4.85 10.64 -10.83
C LEU A 53 5.96 10.83 -11.86
N ASP A 54 5.67 11.42 -13.02
CA ASP A 54 6.70 11.68 -14.03
C ASP A 54 7.74 12.67 -13.49
N ALA A 55 7.27 13.70 -12.77
CA ALA A 55 8.14 14.61 -12.05
C ALA A 55 8.94 13.90 -10.92
N HIS A 56 8.32 12.96 -10.20
CA HIS A 56 9.02 12.15 -9.20
C HIS A 56 10.15 11.32 -9.82
N ARG A 57 9.90 10.67 -10.96
CA ARG A 57 10.93 9.88 -11.67
C ARG A 57 12.09 10.75 -12.14
N ALA A 58 11.77 11.90 -12.75
CA ALA A 58 12.80 12.85 -13.17
C ALA A 58 13.66 13.32 -11.99
N ARG A 59 13.03 13.61 -10.84
CA ARG A 59 13.75 13.95 -9.60
C ARG A 59 14.64 12.81 -9.12
N THR A 60 14.11 11.59 -9.03
CA THR A 60 14.87 10.41 -8.58
C THR A 60 16.07 10.14 -9.50
N ALA A 61 15.91 10.29 -10.82
CA ALA A 61 16.99 10.09 -11.79
C ALA A 61 18.07 11.19 -11.72
N ALA A 62 17.70 12.43 -11.39
CA ALA A 62 18.63 13.55 -11.27
C ALA A 62 19.43 13.57 -9.94
N MET A 63 19.05 12.74 -8.95
CA MET A 63 19.67 12.72 -7.62
C MET A 63 20.92 11.85 -7.61
N LEU A 64 22.07 12.44 -7.93
CA LEU A 64 23.38 11.76 -7.89
C LEU A 64 24.00 11.69 -6.47
N GLN A 65 23.44 12.36 -5.45
CA GLN A 65 24.10 12.56 -4.13
C GLN A 65 23.13 12.66 -2.92
N SER A 66 21.98 11.98 -2.88
CA SER A 66 21.10 12.11 -1.70
C SER A 66 21.71 11.42 -0.47
N THR A 67 21.86 12.15 0.65
CA THR A 67 22.21 11.59 1.97
C THR A 67 21.00 11.07 2.75
N GLY A 68 19.89 10.82 2.05
CA GLY A 68 18.60 10.45 2.64
C GLY A 68 18.53 9.01 3.14
N PRO A 69 17.32 8.57 3.53
CA PRO A 69 17.10 7.22 4.01
C PRO A 69 17.59 6.14 3.03
N THR A 70 18.36 5.19 3.54
CA THR A 70 18.91 4.05 2.79
C THR A 70 18.75 2.76 3.62
N ASN A 71 19.22 1.62 3.11
CA ASN A 71 19.20 0.32 3.82
C ASN A 71 17.79 -0.12 4.24
N TRP A 72 16.88 -0.11 3.28
CA TRP A 72 15.50 -0.49 3.49
C TRP A 72 15.36 -1.97 3.84
N THR A 73 14.59 -2.24 4.89
CA THR A 73 14.21 -3.59 5.31
C THR A 73 12.69 -3.70 5.35
N LEU A 74 12.13 -4.68 4.64
CA LEU A 74 10.73 -5.05 4.77
C LEU A 74 10.55 -5.81 6.09
N LEU A 75 9.75 -5.26 7.00
CA LEU A 75 9.45 -5.91 8.28
C LEU A 75 8.25 -6.87 8.16
N GLY A 76 7.29 -6.55 7.29
CA GLY A 76 6.04 -7.28 7.10
C GLY A 76 4.82 -6.48 7.57
N PRO A 77 3.63 -7.09 7.69
CA PRO A 77 3.35 -8.50 7.45
C PRO A 77 3.39 -8.88 5.96
N GLY A 78 3.82 -10.11 5.67
CA GLY A 78 3.63 -10.79 4.37
C GLY A 78 2.79 -12.05 4.49
N ASN A 79 2.23 -12.33 5.67
CA ASN A 79 1.29 -13.41 5.94
C ASN A 79 -0.12 -12.93 6.32
N ILE A 80 -0.29 -11.62 6.47
CA ILE A 80 -1.58 -10.95 6.59
C ILE A 80 -1.80 -10.24 5.25
N GLY A 81 -2.98 -10.45 4.67
CA GLY A 81 -3.21 -10.04 3.31
C GLY A 81 -3.54 -8.56 3.17
N GLY A 82 -4.25 -8.27 2.09
CA GLY A 82 -4.75 -6.97 1.69
C GLY A 82 -5.57 -7.17 0.43
N ARG A 83 -6.21 -6.12 -0.05
CA ARG A 83 -7.17 -6.24 -1.15
C ARG A 83 -6.54 -6.81 -2.43
N MET A 84 -7.07 -7.95 -2.85
CA MET A 84 -6.70 -8.68 -4.05
C MET A 84 -7.93 -8.85 -4.95
N ARG A 85 -7.75 -8.61 -6.25
CA ARG A 85 -8.85 -8.72 -7.23
C ARG A 85 -8.51 -9.55 -8.47
N SER A 86 -7.26 -9.98 -8.60
CA SER A 86 -6.82 -10.76 -9.75
C SER A 86 -5.90 -11.92 -9.35
N ILE A 87 -6.18 -13.10 -9.89
CA ILE A 87 -5.39 -14.34 -9.81
C ILE A 87 -5.23 -14.87 -11.24
N LEU A 88 -3.99 -15.16 -11.63
CA LEU A 88 -3.68 -15.93 -12.83
C LEU A 88 -2.91 -17.18 -12.43
N VAL A 89 -3.26 -18.31 -13.03
CA VAL A 89 -2.54 -19.58 -12.89
C VAL A 89 -2.07 -20.02 -14.26
N HIS A 90 -0.78 -20.29 -14.40
CA HIS A 90 -0.22 -20.70 -15.68
C HIS A 90 -0.89 -22.00 -16.18
N PRO A 91 -1.41 -22.06 -17.42
CA PRO A 91 -2.31 -23.11 -17.86
C PRO A 91 -1.68 -24.51 -17.90
N THR A 92 -0.37 -24.59 -18.16
CA THR A 92 0.38 -25.87 -18.25
C THR A 92 1.42 -26.05 -17.15
N THR A 93 1.60 -25.07 -16.26
CA THR A 93 2.63 -25.08 -15.21
C THR A 93 2.06 -24.44 -13.95
N PRO A 94 1.06 -25.07 -13.31
CA PRO A 94 0.25 -24.43 -12.26
C PRO A 94 1.02 -24.01 -10.99
N ALA A 95 2.28 -24.41 -10.87
CA ALA A 95 3.17 -23.86 -9.85
C ALA A 95 3.47 -22.37 -10.08
N THR A 96 3.43 -21.91 -11.33
CA THR A 96 3.56 -20.51 -11.71
C THR A 96 2.21 -19.81 -11.61
N MET A 97 2.13 -18.79 -10.77
CA MET A 97 0.92 -18.00 -10.53
C MET A 97 1.28 -16.52 -10.44
N TRP A 98 0.32 -15.66 -10.79
CA TRP A 98 0.39 -14.22 -10.56
C TRP A 98 -0.81 -13.75 -9.77
N VAL A 99 -0.63 -12.72 -8.97
CA VAL A 99 -1.73 -12.02 -8.29
C VAL A 99 -1.59 -10.52 -8.45
N GLY A 100 -2.74 -9.85 -8.60
CA GLY A 100 -2.86 -8.40 -8.67
C GLY A 100 -3.54 -7.85 -7.42
N SER A 101 -2.87 -6.95 -6.72
CA SER A 101 -3.40 -6.24 -5.55
C SER A 101 -3.78 -4.80 -5.90
N VAL A 102 -4.86 -4.30 -5.27
CA VAL A 102 -5.39 -2.95 -5.50
C VAL A 102 -4.48 -1.84 -4.93
N GLY A 103 -3.52 -2.17 -4.07
CA GLY A 103 -2.51 -1.21 -3.60
C GLY A 103 -1.09 -1.76 -3.59
N GLY A 104 -0.91 -3.04 -3.91
CA GLY A 104 0.35 -3.75 -3.76
C GLY A 104 0.98 -4.25 -5.07
N GLY A 105 0.47 -3.87 -6.23
CA GLY A 105 1.05 -4.24 -7.53
C GLY A 105 0.89 -5.71 -7.87
N VAL A 106 1.81 -6.23 -8.69
CA VAL A 106 1.82 -7.61 -9.16
C VAL A 106 2.85 -8.44 -8.41
N TRP A 107 2.46 -9.65 -8.03
CA TRP A 107 3.31 -10.63 -7.38
C TRP A 107 3.27 -11.96 -8.12
N LYS A 108 4.38 -12.69 -8.07
CA LYS A 108 4.53 -13.99 -8.72
C LYS A 108 4.90 -15.07 -7.71
N SER A 109 4.35 -16.25 -7.92
CA SER A 109 4.78 -17.48 -7.28
C SER A 109 5.24 -18.47 -8.34
N THR A 110 6.25 -19.28 -8.03
CA THR A 110 6.72 -20.41 -8.85
C THR A 110 6.58 -21.74 -8.12
N ASN A 111 5.86 -21.76 -7.00
CA ASN A 111 5.66 -22.91 -6.13
C ASN A 111 4.21 -23.02 -5.64
N ALA A 112 3.25 -22.73 -6.53
CA ALA A 112 1.81 -22.86 -6.31
C ALA A 112 1.27 -22.06 -5.11
N GLY A 113 1.82 -20.85 -4.90
CA GLY A 113 1.43 -19.93 -3.84
C GLY A 113 2.04 -20.25 -2.47
N ALA A 114 3.03 -21.16 -2.39
CA ALA A 114 3.73 -21.43 -1.14
C ALA A 114 4.59 -20.23 -0.70
N ASN A 115 5.16 -19.47 -1.65
CA ASN A 115 5.77 -18.17 -1.43
C ASN A 115 5.54 -17.24 -2.62
N TRP A 116 5.50 -15.95 -2.34
CA TRP A 116 5.35 -14.88 -3.33
C TRP A 116 6.60 -14.01 -3.41
N SER A 117 6.89 -13.55 -4.62
CA SER A 117 7.93 -12.56 -4.92
C SER A 117 7.28 -11.35 -5.56
N MET A 118 7.69 -10.17 -5.09
CA MET A 118 7.27 -8.90 -5.69
C MET A 118 7.87 -8.80 -7.08
N LEU A 119 7.06 -8.48 -8.08
CA LEU A 119 7.55 -8.12 -9.41
C LEU A 119 7.83 -6.61 -9.46
N PRO A 120 8.64 -6.15 -10.44
CA PRO A 120 8.80 -4.72 -10.70
C PRO A 120 7.45 -4.02 -10.89
N ASP A 121 7.35 -2.80 -10.37
CA ASP A 121 6.11 -2.03 -10.40
C ASP A 121 5.69 -1.67 -11.82
N LEU A 122 4.37 -1.60 -12.04
CA LEU A 122 3.83 -1.04 -13.27
C LEU A 122 4.25 0.44 -13.34
N PRO A 123 4.61 0.95 -14.54
CA PRO A 123 5.02 2.34 -14.70
C PRO A 123 3.93 3.41 -14.47
N ALA A 124 3.15 3.39 -13.39
CA ALA A 124 2.29 4.51 -13.01
C ALA A 124 1.64 4.34 -11.63
N VAL A 125 1.37 3.09 -11.26
CA VAL A 125 0.29 2.78 -10.33
C VAL A 125 0.47 1.38 -9.79
N LEU A 126 0.13 1.18 -8.52
CA LEU A 126 0.12 -0.15 -7.89
C LEU A 126 -1.25 -0.81 -7.91
N ALA A 127 -2.30 -0.06 -8.25
CA ALA A 127 -3.68 -0.53 -8.20
C ALA A 127 -4.03 -1.43 -9.38
N VAL A 128 -3.75 -2.73 -9.24
CA VAL A 128 -4.10 -3.76 -10.21
C VAL A 128 -5.41 -4.43 -9.82
N THR A 129 -6.40 -4.38 -10.70
CA THR A 129 -7.77 -4.85 -10.43
C THR A 129 -8.18 -6.05 -11.27
N CYS A 130 -7.58 -6.22 -12.44
CA CYS A 130 -7.79 -7.40 -13.28
C CYS A 130 -6.53 -7.67 -14.10
N MET A 131 -6.31 -8.95 -14.41
CA MET A 131 -5.27 -9.38 -15.34
C MET A 131 -5.80 -10.51 -16.22
N VAL A 132 -5.25 -10.62 -17.42
CA VAL A 132 -5.45 -11.77 -18.32
C VAL A 132 -4.10 -12.17 -18.92
N LEU A 133 -3.97 -13.43 -19.31
CA LEU A 133 -2.82 -13.97 -20.03
C LEU A 133 -3.23 -14.43 -21.43
N GLU A 134 -2.30 -14.39 -22.38
CA GLU A 134 -2.53 -14.98 -23.70
C GLU A 134 -2.52 -16.51 -23.60
N PRO A 135 -3.59 -17.24 -24.00
CA PRO A 135 -3.69 -18.68 -23.78
C PRO A 135 -2.56 -19.51 -24.41
N GLY A 136 -2.07 -19.08 -25.58
CA GLY A 136 -0.97 -19.73 -26.30
C GLY A 136 0.43 -19.24 -25.92
N ASN A 137 0.53 -18.13 -25.17
CA ASN A 137 1.80 -17.58 -24.70
C ASN A 137 1.61 -16.93 -23.31
N PRO A 138 1.64 -17.72 -22.23
CA PRO A 138 1.34 -17.24 -20.88
C PRO A 138 2.34 -16.22 -20.30
N ASP A 139 3.46 -15.94 -20.98
CA ASP A 139 4.35 -14.84 -20.63
C ASP A 139 3.82 -13.47 -21.09
N VAL A 140 2.85 -13.46 -22.02
CA VAL A 140 2.17 -12.23 -22.42
C VAL A 140 0.98 -11.98 -21.49
N LEU A 141 1.09 -10.93 -20.68
CA LEU A 141 0.09 -10.54 -19.68
C LEU A 141 -0.46 -9.15 -19.99
N TYR A 142 -1.73 -8.95 -19.66
CA TYR A 142 -2.36 -7.63 -19.63
C TYR A 142 -2.88 -7.35 -18.23
N ALA A 143 -2.63 -6.16 -17.71
CA ALA A 143 -3.10 -5.71 -16.40
C ALA A 143 -3.95 -4.46 -16.55
N GLY A 144 -5.20 -4.53 -16.12
CA GLY A 144 -6.08 -3.39 -15.96
C GLY A 144 -5.87 -2.75 -14.59
N THR A 145 -5.82 -1.42 -14.56
CA THR A 145 -5.52 -0.67 -13.34
C THR A 145 -6.66 0.24 -12.91
N GLY A 146 -6.68 0.55 -11.61
CA GLY A 146 -7.66 1.41 -10.97
C GLY A 146 -8.95 0.69 -10.55
N GLU A 147 -9.48 1.07 -9.40
CA GLU A 147 -10.67 0.44 -8.81
C GLU A 147 -11.87 1.37 -8.84
N GLN A 148 -12.95 0.93 -9.49
CA GLN A 148 -14.19 1.70 -9.56
C GLN A 148 -14.87 1.81 -8.19
N CYS A 149 -15.52 2.95 -7.92
CA CYS A 149 -16.39 3.06 -6.74
C CYS A 149 -17.72 2.32 -6.97
N PHE A 150 -18.17 1.60 -5.96
CA PHE A 150 -19.38 0.76 -6.01
C PHE A 150 -20.57 1.36 -5.22
N PHE A 151 -20.43 2.57 -4.68
CA PHE A 151 -21.43 3.19 -3.80
C PHE A 151 -22.02 4.45 -4.43
N SER A 152 -23.30 4.38 -4.83
CA SER A 152 -24.02 5.48 -5.50
C SER A 152 -24.36 6.67 -4.60
N ASN A 153 -24.34 6.51 -3.28
CA ASN A 153 -24.67 7.55 -2.29
C ASN A 153 -23.45 8.24 -1.68
N VAL A 154 -22.25 7.85 -2.09
CA VAL A 154 -20.97 8.47 -1.69
C VAL A 154 -20.37 9.27 -2.86
N GLU A 155 -21.01 9.21 -4.03
CA GLU A 155 -20.66 9.97 -5.23
C GLU A 155 -21.60 11.16 -5.40
N GLY A 156 -21.15 12.33 -4.95
CA GLY A 156 -21.69 13.61 -5.37
C GLY A 156 -21.38 13.91 -6.83
N SER A 157 -22.06 13.20 -7.74
CA SER A 157 -21.95 13.34 -9.20
C SER A 157 -20.53 13.16 -9.79
N SER A 158 -20.13 11.92 -10.10
CA SER A 158 -19.38 11.52 -11.33
C SER A 158 -18.64 10.20 -11.16
N ASN A 159 -18.69 9.35 -12.21
CA ASN A 159 -17.85 8.21 -12.52
C ASN A 159 -16.42 8.24 -11.93
N SER A 160 -16.24 7.90 -10.65
CA SER A 160 -14.95 8.05 -9.96
C SER A 160 -14.40 6.71 -9.47
N ALA A 161 -13.08 6.59 -9.50
CA ALA A 161 -12.35 5.44 -8.98
C ALA A 161 -12.01 5.68 -7.50
N VAL A 162 -12.09 4.65 -6.64
CA VAL A 162 -11.61 4.66 -5.24
C VAL A 162 -10.08 4.56 -5.20
N SER A 163 -9.49 4.03 -6.26
CA SER A 163 -8.05 4.10 -6.54
C SER A 163 -7.87 4.42 -8.01
N GLN A 164 -7.31 5.58 -8.34
CA GLN A 164 -7.13 5.98 -9.73
C GLN A 164 -6.10 5.09 -10.43
N GLY A 165 -6.51 4.51 -11.55
CA GLY A 165 -5.69 3.73 -12.47
C GLY A 165 -5.05 4.57 -13.56
N ALA A 166 -4.20 3.92 -14.34
CA ALA A 166 -3.52 4.46 -15.52
C ALA A 166 -3.78 3.57 -16.75
N GLY A 167 -5.00 3.06 -16.89
CA GLY A 167 -5.40 2.22 -18.02
C GLY A 167 -4.85 0.80 -17.99
N VAL A 168 -4.42 0.31 -19.16
CA VAL A 168 -4.00 -1.08 -19.37
C VAL A 168 -2.50 -1.13 -19.63
N PHE A 169 -1.82 -2.05 -18.96
CA PHE A 169 -0.42 -2.36 -19.16
C PHE A 169 -0.26 -3.74 -19.79
N LYS A 170 0.74 -3.88 -20.66
CA LYS A 170 1.11 -5.15 -21.30
C LYS A 170 2.52 -5.54 -20.88
N SER A 171 2.71 -6.82 -20.55
CA SER A 171 3.99 -7.47 -20.33
C SER A 171 4.20 -8.54 -21.39
N LEU A 172 5.45 -8.76 -21.78
CA LEU A 172 5.86 -9.82 -22.73
C LEU A 172 6.75 -10.88 -22.07
N ASP A 173 7.00 -10.76 -20.76
CA ASP A 173 8.03 -11.50 -20.02
C ASP A 173 7.52 -12.03 -18.68
N GLY A 174 6.22 -12.31 -18.60
CA GLY A 174 5.57 -12.86 -17.42
C GLY A 174 5.58 -11.90 -16.23
N GLY A 175 5.46 -10.59 -16.51
CA GLY A 175 5.31 -9.50 -15.55
C GLY A 175 6.61 -8.87 -15.06
N GLN A 176 7.76 -9.19 -15.66
CA GLN A 176 9.07 -8.63 -15.27
C GLN A 176 9.23 -7.19 -15.76
N SER A 177 8.60 -6.85 -16.88
CA SER A 177 8.47 -5.49 -17.38
C SER A 177 7.05 -5.24 -17.90
N TRP A 178 6.61 -3.98 -17.80
CA TRP A 178 5.28 -3.55 -18.20
C TRP A 178 5.37 -2.28 -19.04
N THR A 179 4.60 -2.26 -20.14
CA THR A 179 4.44 -1.08 -20.99
C THR A 179 2.98 -0.64 -20.96
N GLN A 180 2.72 0.63 -20.66
CA GLN A 180 1.37 1.19 -20.73
C GLN A 180 0.92 1.23 -22.20
N LEU A 181 -0.32 0.79 -22.47
CA LEU A 181 -0.91 0.88 -23.80
C LEU A 181 -1.32 2.33 -24.09
N PRO A 182 -0.73 3.02 -25.09
CA PRO A 182 -0.91 4.47 -25.26
C PRO A 182 -2.36 4.92 -25.45
N SER A 183 -3.19 4.09 -26.07
CA SER A 183 -4.62 4.34 -26.32
C SER A 183 -5.50 4.23 -25.06
N THR A 184 -4.92 3.92 -23.90
CA THR A 184 -5.63 3.75 -22.62
C THR A 184 -5.26 4.81 -21.56
N THR A 185 -4.71 5.95 -21.98
CA THR A 185 -4.20 7.00 -21.08
C THR A 185 -5.24 8.06 -20.67
N SER A 186 -6.45 8.03 -21.24
CA SER A 186 -7.48 9.03 -20.99
C SER A 186 -8.36 8.71 -19.77
N ALA A 187 -9.17 9.68 -19.34
CA ALA A 187 -10.08 9.55 -18.19
C ALA A 187 -11.05 8.37 -18.28
N ALA A 188 -11.39 7.95 -19.50
CA ALA A 188 -12.21 6.78 -19.75
C ALA A 188 -11.65 5.49 -19.13
N TRP A 189 -10.34 5.45 -18.89
CA TRP A 189 -9.55 4.29 -18.46
C TRP A 189 -9.01 4.40 -17.03
N ASN A 190 -9.47 5.40 -16.26
CA ASN A 190 -9.10 5.60 -14.85
C ASN A 190 -9.43 4.43 -13.93
N ALA A 191 -10.30 3.52 -14.36
CA ALA A 191 -10.54 2.27 -13.65
C ALA A 191 -11.06 1.20 -14.61
N VAL A 192 -10.21 0.20 -14.85
CA VAL A 192 -10.50 -0.97 -15.65
C VAL A 192 -11.04 -2.06 -14.72
N SER A 193 -12.30 -2.44 -14.88
CA SER A 193 -12.93 -3.42 -13.97
C SER A 193 -12.62 -4.86 -14.35
N ARG A 194 -12.70 -5.19 -15.64
CA ARG A 194 -12.37 -6.52 -16.19
C ARG A 194 -11.72 -6.39 -17.56
N LEU A 195 -10.87 -7.36 -17.85
CA LEU A 195 -10.34 -7.66 -19.17
C LEU A 195 -10.79 -9.08 -19.51
N ALA A 196 -11.24 -9.30 -20.73
CA ALA A 196 -11.49 -10.63 -21.27
C ALA A 196 -10.75 -10.76 -22.60
N ILE A 197 -10.05 -11.89 -22.77
CA ILE A 197 -9.26 -12.19 -23.96
C ILE A 197 -9.91 -13.31 -24.74
N ASN A 198 -10.00 -13.14 -26.06
CA ASN A 198 -10.56 -14.16 -26.92
C ASN A 198 -9.65 -15.41 -26.93
N PRO A 199 -10.17 -16.60 -26.60
CA PRO A 199 -9.36 -17.79 -26.41
C PRO A 199 -8.75 -18.36 -27.70
N VAL A 200 -9.25 -17.94 -28.87
CA VAL A 200 -8.80 -18.40 -30.19
C VAL A 200 -7.92 -17.37 -30.87
N ASN A 201 -8.28 -16.08 -30.79
CA ASN A 201 -7.50 -14.99 -31.36
C ASN A 201 -7.15 -13.96 -30.27
N PRO A 202 -5.97 -14.07 -29.62
CA PRO A 202 -5.58 -13.19 -28.52
C PRO A 202 -5.38 -11.72 -28.92
N ALA A 203 -5.39 -11.38 -30.21
CA ALA A 203 -5.43 -9.98 -30.65
C ALA A 203 -6.78 -9.30 -30.32
N ILE A 204 -7.84 -10.09 -30.06
CA ILE A 204 -9.16 -9.59 -29.68
C ILE A 204 -9.29 -9.61 -28.16
N LEU A 205 -9.41 -8.43 -27.57
CA LEU A 205 -9.71 -8.25 -26.14
C LEU A 205 -10.89 -7.30 -25.97
N VAL A 206 -11.57 -7.45 -24.84
CA VAL A 206 -12.62 -6.55 -24.38
C VAL A 206 -12.28 -6.06 -22.97
N ALA A 207 -12.50 -4.78 -22.71
CA ALA A 207 -12.29 -4.15 -21.42
C ALA A 207 -13.57 -3.46 -20.94
N THR A 208 -13.88 -3.60 -19.66
CA THR A 208 -14.95 -2.83 -19.00
C THR A 208 -14.34 -1.71 -18.16
N THR A 209 -14.94 -0.53 -18.25
CA THR A 209 -14.42 0.68 -17.61
C THR A 209 -15.54 1.53 -17.03
N ILE A 210 -15.18 2.63 -16.38
CA ILE A 210 -16.14 3.65 -15.93
C ILE A 210 -16.91 4.30 -17.08
N SER A 211 -16.40 4.18 -18.31
CA SER A 211 -17.01 4.72 -19.53
C SER A 211 -17.71 3.66 -20.38
N GLY A 212 -17.81 2.42 -19.90
CA GLY A 212 -18.44 1.31 -20.60
C GLY A 212 -17.46 0.33 -21.23
N ILE A 213 -17.88 -0.34 -22.29
CA ILE A 213 -17.18 -1.46 -22.92
C ILE A 213 -16.31 -0.95 -24.06
N TRP A 214 -15.04 -1.39 -24.07
CA TRP A 214 -14.07 -1.13 -25.13
C TRP A 214 -13.60 -2.43 -25.74
N ARG A 215 -13.31 -2.42 -27.05
CA ARG A 215 -12.86 -3.60 -27.80
C ARG A 215 -11.64 -3.27 -28.67
N THR A 216 -10.68 -4.19 -28.70
CA THR A 216 -9.51 -4.18 -29.61
C THR A 216 -9.52 -5.42 -30.51
N THR A 217 -8.83 -5.34 -31.64
CA THR A 217 -8.55 -6.47 -32.55
C THR A 217 -7.07 -6.57 -32.94
N ASP A 218 -6.22 -5.78 -32.29
CA ASP A 218 -4.79 -5.61 -32.62
C ASP A 218 -3.90 -5.78 -31.38
N GLY A 219 -4.37 -6.54 -30.38
CA GLY A 219 -3.63 -6.79 -29.14
C GLY A 219 -3.53 -5.57 -28.24
N GLY A 220 -4.44 -4.60 -28.38
CA GLY A 220 -4.55 -3.42 -27.52
C GLY A 220 -3.80 -2.19 -27.99
N THR A 221 -3.28 -2.20 -29.22
CA THR A 221 -2.68 -1.00 -29.85
C THR A 221 -3.74 0.08 -30.00
N THR A 222 -4.92 -0.29 -30.51
CA THR A 222 -6.09 0.59 -30.59
C THR A 222 -7.31 -0.02 -29.92
N TRP A 223 -8.14 0.84 -29.32
CA TRP A 223 -9.40 0.45 -28.68
C TRP A 223 -10.56 1.27 -29.23
N SER A 224 -11.68 0.61 -29.51
CA SER A 224 -12.94 1.24 -29.92
C SER A 224 -13.98 1.09 -28.82
N GLN A 225 -14.58 2.21 -28.39
CA GLN A 225 -15.70 2.19 -27.46
C GLN A 225 -16.94 1.58 -28.11
N ARG A 226 -17.60 0.65 -27.42
CA ARG A 226 -18.80 -0.07 -27.89
C ARG A 226 -20.04 0.30 -27.11
N THR A 227 -19.89 0.70 -25.86
CA THR A 227 -20.98 1.23 -25.02
C THR A 227 -20.46 2.39 -24.17
N THR A 228 -21.37 3.23 -23.66
CA THR A 228 -21.03 4.45 -22.92
C THR A 228 -21.43 4.43 -21.45
N THR A 229 -22.09 3.35 -21.00
CA THR A 229 -22.50 3.21 -19.59
C THR A 229 -21.51 2.37 -18.83
N LYS A 230 -21.12 2.83 -17.63
CA LYS A 230 -20.25 2.12 -16.68
C LYS A 230 -20.59 0.63 -16.60
N THR A 231 -19.59 -0.20 -16.92
CA THR A 231 -19.70 -1.66 -16.92
C THR A 231 -18.69 -2.23 -15.92
N LEU A 232 -19.13 -3.21 -15.14
CA LEU A 232 -18.36 -3.82 -14.05
C LEU A 232 -17.79 -5.17 -14.45
N ASP A 233 -18.49 -5.91 -15.31
CA ASP A 233 -18.13 -7.28 -15.62
C ASP A 233 -18.29 -7.61 -17.11
N VAL A 234 -17.45 -8.50 -17.64
CA VAL A 234 -17.53 -9.02 -19.01
C VAL A 234 -16.91 -10.41 -19.10
N GLU A 235 -17.60 -11.31 -19.79
CA GLU A 235 -17.16 -12.68 -20.03
C GLU A 235 -17.32 -13.07 -21.49
N ILE A 236 -16.40 -13.89 -21.99
CA ILE A 236 -16.44 -14.49 -23.33
C ILE A 236 -16.83 -15.95 -23.18
N ASP A 237 -17.76 -16.44 -24.00
CA ASP A 237 -18.15 -17.86 -23.96
C ASP A 237 -16.92 -18.73 -24.30
N PRO A 238 -16.48 -19.60 -23.39
CA PRO A 238 -15.30 -20.43 -23.59
C PRO A 238 -15.48 -21.47 -24.71
N ASN A 239 -16.72 -21.76 -25.11
CA ASN A 239 -17.06 -22.71 -26.17
C ASN A 239 -17.41 -22.01 -27.50
N ASP A 240 -17.67 -20.70 -27.49
CA ASP A 240 -18.05 -19.92 -28.68
C ASP A 240 -17.55 -18.47 -28.57
N PRO A 241 -16.34 -18.16 -29.06
CA PRO A 241 -15.72 -16.85 -28.89
C PRO A 241 -16.38 -15.71 -29.70
N SER A 242 -17.54 -15.96 -30.32
CA SER A 242 -18.44 -14.95 -30.88
C SER A 242 -19.47 -14.43 -29.85
N LYS A 243 -19.66 -15.12 -28.72
CA LYS A 243 -20.67 -14.79 -27.70
C LYS A 243 -20.05 -14.22 -26.42
N TYR A 244 -20.65 -13.14 -25.93
CA TYR A 244 -20.16 -12.35 -24.81
C TYR A 244 -21.34 -11.98 -23.91
N VAL A 245 -21.09 -11.84 -22.62
CA VAL A 245 -22.04 -11.24 -21.67
C VAL A 245 -21.34 -10.15 -20.85
N ALA A 246 -22.10 -9.16 -20.39
CA ALA A 246 -21.56 -8.08 -19.57
C ALA A 246 -22.57 -7.56 -18.54
N GLY A 247 -22.09 -7.15 -17.38
CA GLY A 247 -22.88 -6.61 -16.27
C GLY A 247 -22.63 -5.12 -16.07
N ARG A 248 -23.67 -4.28 -16.25
CA ARG A 248 -23.58 -2.83 -16.02
C ARG A 248 -23.75 -2.45 -14.56
N ALA A 249 -23.18 -1.30 -14.18
CA ALA A 249 -23.31 -0.74 -12.84
C ALA A 249 -24.73 -0.25 -12.49
N ASP A 250 -25.61 -0.11 -13.48
CA ASP A 250 -27.02 0.26 -13.28
C ASP A 250 -27.96 -0.95 -13.24
N GLY A 251 -27.42 -2.17 -13.09
CA GLY A 251 -28.23 -3.38 -12.93
C GLY A 251 -28.80 -3.96 -14.22
N ILE A 252 -28.20 -3.64 -15.37
CA ILE A 252 -28.58 -4.20 -16.67
C ILE A 252 -27.53 -5.21 -17.14
N ALA A 253 -27.95 -6.43 -17.48
CA ALA A 253 -27.10 -7.37 -18.24
C ALA A 253 -27.20 -7.09 -19.74
N GLN A 254 -26.09 -7.29 -20.43
CA GLN A 254 -25.98 -7.18 -21.88
C GLN A 254 -25.37 -8.46 -22.44
N TYR A 255 -25.67 -8.74 -23.71
CA TYR A 255 -25.06 -9.83 -24.45
C TYR A 255 -24.63 -9.37 -25.86
N SER A 256 -23.68 -10.09 -26.44
CA SER A 256 -23.25 -9.95 -27.83
C SER A 256 -23.21 -11.33 -28.49
N THR A 257 -23.53 -11.37 -29.79
CA THR A 257 -23.47 -12.58 -30.63
C THR A 257 -22.54 -12.40 -31.83
N ASP A 258 -21.76 -11.32 -31.87
CA ASP A 258 -20.92 -10.93 -33.01
C ASP A 258 -19.48 -10.58 -32.59
N GLY A 259 -19.00 -11.17 -31.50
CA GLY A 259 -17.62 -10.96 -31.04
C GLY A 259 -17.44 -9.68 -30.23
N GLY A 260 -18.49 -9.14 -29.62
CA GLY A 260 -18.46 -7.88 -28.86
C GLY A 260 -18.49 -6.63 -29.74
N VAL A 261 -18.87 -6.76 -31.02
CA VAL A 261 -18.99 -5.61 -31.95
C VAL A 261 -20.25 -4.82 -31.66
N THR A 262 -21.38 -5.50 -31.42
CA THR A 262 -22.64 -4.92 -30.96
C THR A 262 -23.11 -5.57 -29.67
N TRP A 263 -23.91 -4.83 -28.89
CA TRP A 263 -24.40 -5.23 -27.57
C TRP A 263 -25.89 -4.98 -27.45
N THR A 264 -26.62 -5.98 -26.95
CA THR A 264 -28.07 -5.91 -26.71
C THR A 264 -28.35 -6.10 -25.22
N ASN A 265 -29.29 -5.34 -24.66
CA ASN A 265 -29.72 -5.52 -23.28
C ASN A 265 -30.58 -6.78 -23.14
N ALA A 266 -30.30 -7.59 -22.14
CA ALA A 266 -31.24 -8.60 -21.67
C ALA A 266 -32.41 -7.91 -20.93
N PRO A 267 -33.59 -8.57 -20.80
CA PRO A 267 -34.66 -8.06 -19.94
C PRO A 267 -34.14 -7.72 -18.55
N ALA A 268 -34.52 -6.55 -18.04
CA ALA A 268 -33.94 -6.00 -16.81
C ALA A 268 -34.26 -6.86 -15.58
N PHE A 269 -33.27 -6.97 -14.69
CA PHE A 269 -33.50 -7.48 -13.34
C PHE A 269 -34.12 -6.37 -12.50
N ALA A 270 -35.31 -6.58 -11.95
CA ALA A 270 -35.98 -5.56 -11.15
C ALA A 270 -35.09 -5.13 -9.96
N SER A 271 -34.80 -3.82 -9.88
CA SER A 271 -34.05 -3.19 -8.78
C SER A 271 -32.61 -3.69 -8.58
N ALA A 272 -31.98 -4.23 -9.63
CA ALA A 272 -30.57 -4.61 -9.58
C ALA A 272 -29.64 -3.40 -9.48
N THR A 273 -28.56 -3.58 -8.73
CA THR A 273 -27.54 -2.56 -8.45
C THR A 273 -26.12 -3.04 -8.81
N ARG A 274 -25.91 -4.35 -8.98
CA ARG A 274 -24.70 -4.97 -9.55
C ARG A 274 -25.01 -6.36 -10.09
N ILE A 275 -24.28 -6.76 -11.13
CA ILE A 275 -24.38 -8.09 -11.74
C ILE A 275 -22.97 -8.60 -12.04
N GLU A 276 -22.63 -9.80 -11.57
CA GLU A 276 -21.50 -10.60 -12.07
C GLU A 276 -22.06 -11.79 -12.84
N LEU A 277 -21.39 -12.18 -13.91
CA LEU A 277 -21.85 -13.16 -14.88
C LEU A 277 -20.75 -14.19 -15.13
N GLU A 278 -21.13 -15.43 -15.45
CA GLU A 278 -20.16 -16.43 -15.88
C GLU A 278 -20.82 -17.45 -16.80
N TYR A 279 -20.11 -17.85 -17.87
CA TYR A 279 -20.51 -18.94 -18.75
C TYR A 279 -20.18 -20.30 -18.13
N ALA A 280 -21.13 -21.23 -18.16
CA ALA A 280 -20.89 -22.59 -17.72
C ALA A 280 -20.12 -23.39 -18.79
N ARG A 281 -18.87 -23.74 -18.50
CA ARG A 281 -18.01 -24.50 -19.45
C ARG A 281 -18.61 -25.85 -19.84
N ALA A 282 -19.19 -26.58 -18.89
CA ALA A 282 -19.77 -27.90 -19.13
C ALA A 282 -21.13 -27.87 -19.87
N THR A 283 -21.72 -26.70 -20.13
CA THR A 283 -23.01 -26.60 -20.83
C THR A 283 -23.03 -25.36 -21.73
N PRO A 284 -22.68 -25.51 -23.02
CA PRO A 284 -22.60 -24.39 -23.96
C PRO A 284 -23.87 -23.52 -23.97
N GLY A 285 -23.69 -22.21 -24.00
CA GLY A 285 -24.78 -21.23 -23.99
C GLY A 285 -25.49 -21.04 -22.64
N MET A 286 -25.09 -21.75 -21.58
CA MET A 286 -25.61 -21.50 -20.24
C MET A 286 -24.80 -20.43 -19.51
N VAL A 287 -25.49 -19.47 -18.90
CA VAL A 287 -24.89 -18.37 -18.15
C VAL A 287 -25.56 -18.29 -16.78
N TYR A 288 -24.77 -18.15 -15.72
CA TYR A 288 -25.31 -17.75 -14.41
C TYR A 288 -25.04 -16.27 -14.17
N ALA A 289 -25.95 -15.62 -13.46
CA ALA A 289 -25.80 -14.24 -13.02
C ALA A 289 -25.99 -14.16 -11.51
N ASN A 290 -25.01 -13.59 -10.82
CA ASN A 290 -25.11 -13.20 -9.43
C ASN A 290 -25.59 -11.74 -9.38
N VAL A 291 -26.86 -11.53 -9.02
CA VAL A 291 -27.53 -10.23 -9.11
C VAL A 291 -27.73 -9.66 -7.72
N SER A 292 -27.08 -8.52 -7.44
CA SER A 292 -27.31 -7.77 -6.23
C SER A 292 -28.44 -6.75 -6.42
N THR A 293 -29.32 -6.65 -5.43
CA THR A 293 -30.30 -5.58 -5.23
C THR A 293 -30.07 -4.96 -3.86
N SER A 294 -30.80 -3.89 -3.50
CA SER A 294 -30.74 -3.29 -2.15
C SER A 294 -30.93 -4.35 -1.04
N GLY A 295 -29.83 -4.74 -0.38
CA GLY A 295 -29.81 -5.71 0.72
C GLY A 295 -30.05 -7.17 0.34
N SER A 296 -29.87 -7.57 -0.92
CA SER A 296 -30.07 -8.96 -1.33
C SER A 296 -29.17 -9.35 -2.50
N VAL A 297 -28.79 -10.63 -2.55
CA VAL A 297 -28.12 -11.24 -3.71
C VAL A 297 -28.88 -12.50 -4.11
N ARG A 298 -29.23 -12.61 -5.39
CA ARG A 298 -29.97 -13.73 -5.98
C ARG A 298 -29.27 -14.26 -7.21
N VAL A 299 -29.37 -15.56 -7.43
CA VAL A 299 -28.77 -16.22 -8.59
C VAL A 299 -29.82 -16.45 -9.66
N TRP A 300 -29.47 -16.07 -10.88
CA TRP A 300 -30.28 -16.24 -12.08
C TRP A 300 -29.51 -17.10 -13.08
N ARG A 301 -30.26 -17.74 -13.99
CA ARG A 301 -29.70 -18.62 -15.01
C ARG A 301 -30.31 -18.33 -16.37
N SER A 302 -29.47 -18.26 -17.40
CA SER A 302 -29.84 -18.18 -18.80
C SER A 302 -29.47 -19.49 -19.49
N THR A 303 -30.29 -19.92 -20.44
CA THR A 303 -30.03 -21.10 -21.29
C THR A 303 -29.85 -20.73 -22.77
N ASN A 304 -29.73 -19.44 -23.08
CA ASN A 304 -29.66 -18.91 -24.45
C ASN A 304 -28.56 -17.86 -24.62
N GLY A 305 -27.45 -18.02 -23.89
CA GLY A 305 -26.27 -17.16 -24.02
C GLY A 305 -26.43 -15.77 -23.41
N GLY A 306 -27.26 -15.63 -22.38
CA GLY A 306 -27.48 -14.36 -21.67
C GLY A 306 -28.59 -13.48 -22.25
N GLN A 307 -29.39 -13.97 -23.20
CA GLN A 307 -30.48 -13.18 -23.78
C GLN A 307 -31.67 -13.05 -22.84
N THR A 308 -32.01 -14.12 -22.12
CA THR A 308 -33.03 -14.11 -21.07
C THR A 308 -32.58 -14.90 -19.85
N TYR A 309 -33.08 -14.52 -18.67
CA TYR A 309 -32.70 -15.11 -17.38
C TYR A 309 -33.93 -15.52 -16.56
N ALA A 310 -33.81 -16.63 -15.84
CA ALA A 310 -34.78 -17.09 -14.86
C ALA A 310 -34.11 -17.20 -13.48
N GLN A 311 -34.76 -16.64 -12.45
CA GLN A 311 -34.28 -16.72 -11.07
C GLN A 311 -34.26 -18.18 -10.60
N GLN A 312 -33.16 -18.61 -10.00
CA GLN A 312 -33.03 -19.97 -9.47
C GLN A 312 -33.33 -20.03 -7.97
N THR A 313 -32.99 -18.97 -7.24
CA THR A 313 -33.10 -18.95 -5.78
C THR A 313 -34.53 -18.61 -5.34
N THR A 314 -34.98 -19.22 -4.24
CA THR A 314 -36.24 -18.85 -3.57
C THR A 314 -36.06 -17.77 -2.51
N GLY A 315 -34.82 -17.49 -2.10
CA GLY A 315 -34.45 -16.47 -1.12
C GLY A 315 -33.10 -15.80 -1.44
N ASN A 316 -32.59 -15.04 -0.48
CA ASN A 316 -31.29 -14.37 -0.61
C ASN A 316 -30.16 -15.35 -0.30
N VAL A 317 -29.13 -15.35 -1.13
CA VAL A 317 -27.95 -16.21 -0.94
C VAL A 317 -26.91 -15.54 -0.05
N VAL A 318 -26.68 -14.24 -0.30
CA VAL A 318 -25.80 -13.40 0.52
C VAL A 318 -26.64 -12.24 1.08
N SER A 319 -26.51 -11.98 2.38
CA SER A 319 -27.36 -11.01 3.09
C SER A 319 -26.84 -9.57 3.02
N ILE A 320 -25.54 -9.34 2.80
CA ILE A 320 -24.94 -7.99 2.82
C ILE A 320 -23.82 -7.84 1.77
N LEU A 321 -23.59 -6.58 1.36
CA LEU A 321 -22.47 -6.12 0.53
C LEU A 321 -22.38 -6.57 -0.93
N GLY A 322 -23.43 -7.19 -1.49
CA GLY A 322 -23.44 -7.63 -2.90
C GLY A 322 -23.07 -6.57 -3.97
N ASN A 323 -23.18 -5.28 -3.66
CA ASN A 323 -22.74 -4.21 -4.55
C ASN A 323 -21.22 -4.00 -4.54
N TYR A 324 -20.55 -4.28 -3.43
CA TYR A 324 -19.11 -4.14 -3.25
C TYR A 324 -18.38 -5.48 -3.47
N THR A 325 -18.92 -6.56 -2.93
CA THR A 325 -18.37 -7.92 -3.05
C THR A 325 -19.36 -8.81 -3.76
N SER A 326 -19.00 -9.18 -4.98
CA SER A 326 -19.74 -10.13 -5.79
C SER A 326 -18.71 -10.92 -6.58
N ALA A 327 -18.80 -12.23 -6.45
CA ALA A 327 -17.99 -13.17 -7.20
C ALA A 327 -18.86 -14.39 -7.53
N LEU A 328 -18.61 -14.99 -8.67
CA LEU A 328 -19.29 -16.18 -9.16
C LEU A 328 -18.22 -17.14 -9.67
N TRP A 329 -18.41 -18.41 -9.37
CA TRP A 329 -17.64 -19.51 -9.94
C TRP A 329 -18.57 -20.66 -10.30
N ILE A 330 -18.47 -21.16 -11.52
CA ILE A 330 -19.18 -22.37 -11.96
C ILE A 330 -18.18 -23.51 -12.13
N ASP A 331 -18.50 -24.69 -11.60
CA ASP A 331 -17.69 -25.89 -11.77
C ASP A 331 -17.49 -26.18 -13.27
N PRO A 332 -16.24 -26.17 -13.78
CA PRO A 332 -15.95 -26.37 -15.21
C PRO A 332 -16.44 -27.71 -15.77
N THR A 333 -16.69 -28.71 -14.93
CA THR A 333 -17.11 -30.05 -15.36
C THR A 333 -18.57 -30.37 -15.02
N ASN A 334 -19.25 -29.51 -14.22
CA ASN A 334 -20.64 -29.71 -13.85
C ASN A 334 -21.37 -28.40 -13.55
N SER A 335 -22.15 -27.94 -14.51
CA SER A 335 -22.88 -26.68 -14.42
C SER A 335 -24.01 -26.62 -13.36
N ASN A 336 -24.26 -27.69 -12.62
CA ASN A 336 -25.15 -27.67 -11.45
C ASN A 336 -24.41 -27.29 -10.15
N ARG A 337 -23.08 -27.25 -10.17
CA ARG A 337 -22.26 -26.86 -9.03
C ARG A 337 -21.71 -25.46 -9.26
N LEU A 338 -21.94 -24.58 -8.29
CA LEU A 338 -21.43 -23.22 -8.33
C LEU A 338 -21.14 -22.71 -6.92
N VAL A 339 -20.25 -21.73 -6.84
CA VAL A 339 -19.96 -20.97 -5.63
C VAL A 339 -20.25 -19.51 -5.90
N VAL A 340 -20.95 -18.86 -4.97
CA VAL A 340 -21.14 -17.42 -4.99
C VAL A 340 -20.47 -16.80 -3.79
N GLY A 341 -19.87 -15.63 -4.01
CA GLY A 341 -19.17 -14.87 -3.00
C GLY A 341 -19.82 -13.51 -2.77
N GLY A 342 -19.73 -13.06 -1.53
CA GLY A 342 -19.92 -11.67 -1.12
C GLY A 342 -19.10 -11.42 0.14
N LEU A 343 -19.74 -11.29 1.30
CA LEU A 343 -19.00 -11.32 2.57
C LEU A 343 -18.47 -12.72 2.90
N ASP A 344 -19.29 -13.76 2.69
CA ASP A 344 -18.93 -15.16 2.84
C ASP A 344 -19.23 -15.91 1.52
N LEU A 345 -18.76 -17.14 1.42
CA LEU A 345 -18.95 -18.05 0.29
C LEU A 345 -20.09 -19.03 0.53
N TYR A 346 -20.85 -19.28 -0.53
CA TYR A 346 -21.99 -20.18 -0.54
C TYR A 346 -21.92 -21.10 -1.75
N ARG A 347 -22.02 -22.42 -1.52
CA ARG A 347 -21.96 -23.45 -2.56
C ARG A 347 -23.35 -24.00 -2.87
N SER A 348 -23.66 -24.14 -4.15
CA SER A 348 -24.80 -24.90 -4.65
C SER A 348 -24.33 -26.18 -5.34
N THR A 349 -25.14 -27.23 -5.27
CA THR A 349 -24.96 -28.49 -6.01
C THR A 349 -26.17 -28.84 -6.90
N ASN A 350 -27.14 -27.94 -6.97
CA ASN A 350 -28.41 -28.13 -7.66
C ASN A 350 -28.79 -26.90 -8.52
N ALA A 351 -27.83 -26.41 -9.29
CA ALA A 351 -28.01 -25.34 -10.27
C ALA A 351 -28.50 -24.01 -9.69
N GLY A 352 -28.07 -23.68 -8.46
CA GLY A 352 -28.35 -22.40 -7.83
C GLY A 352 -29.72 -22.32 -7.18
N VAL A 353 -30.40 -23.46 -6.99
CA VAL A 353 -31.69 -23.51 -6.29
C VAL A 353 -31.49 -23.38 -4.77
N ASN A 354 -30.57 -24.18 -4.21
CA ASN A 354 -30.22 -24.17 -2.80
C ASN A 354 -28.72 -23.89 -2.61
N PHE A 355 -28.39 -23.28 -1.47
CA PHE A 355 -27.03 -22.93 -1.11
C PHE A 355 -26.67 -23.36 0.31
N THR A 356 -25.43 -23.78 0.48
CA THR A 356 -24.81 -24.06 1.78
C THR A 356 -23.68 -23.07 2.00
N LYS A 357 -23.66 -22.39 3.14
CA LYS A 357 -22.54 -21.54 3.54
C LYS A 357 -21.30 -22.43 3.74
N ILE A 358 -20.17 -22.05 3.13
CA ILE A 358 -18.91 -22.83 3.16
C ILE A 358 -17.72 -22.06 3.72
N SER A 359 -17.87 -20.78 4.03
CA SER A 359 -16.87 -19.98 4.76
C SER A 359 -17.51 -19.30 5.97
N ALA A 360 -16.68 -18.90 6.92
CA ALA A 360 -17.05 -18.01 8.02
C ALA A 360 -15.88 -17.05 8.24
N TRP A 361 -15.99 -15.84 7.72
CA TRP A 361 -14.91 -14.84 7.75
C TRP A 361 -14.34 -14.59 9.16
N ALA A 362 -15.20 -14.63 10.19
CA ALA A 362 -14.78 -14.47 11.59
C ALA A 362 -13.88 -15.61 12.12
N SER A 363 -13.76 -16.71 11.37
CA SER A 363 -12.89 -17.85 11.66
C SER A 363 -11.61 -17.87 10.82
N TYR A 364 -11.31 -16.81 10.06
CA TYR A 364 -10.02 -16.64 9.39
C TYR A 364 -8.86 -16.74 10.41
N PRO A 365 -7.74 -17.43 10.12
CA PRO A 365 -7.37 -18.06 8.83
C PRO A 365 -7.82 -19.51 8.65
N ASN A 366 -8.59 -20.09 9.58
CA ASN A 366 -9.16 -21.44 9.43
C ASN A 366 -10.34 -21.49 8.43
N SER A 367 -10.70 -20.33 7.88
CA SER A 367 -11.69 -20.15 6.82
C SER A 367 -11.17 -19.19 5.76
N ALA A 368 -11.93 -19.02 4.68
CA ALA A 368 -11.71 -17.92 3.75
C ALA A 368 -11.94 -16.56 4.45
N HIS A 369 -11.19 -15.54 4.04
CA HIS A 369 -11.39 -14.18 4.52
C HIS A 369 -12.68 -13.59 3.95
N ALA A 370 -13.17 -12.51 4.56
CA ALA A 370 -14.28 -11.70 4.05
C ALA A 370 -13.98 -11.05 2.68
N ASP A 371 -15.05 -10.68 1.98
CA ASP A 371 -15.05 -9.81 0.79
C ASP A 371 -14.42 -10.44 -0.45
N HIS A 372 -15.18 -11.28 -1.14
CA HIS A 372 -14.71 -12.05 -2.30
C HIS A 372 -14.86 -11.27 -3.61
N HIS A 373 -13.78 -11.26 -4.42
CA HIS A 373 -13.70 -10.50 -5.67
C HIS A 373 -13.48 -11.34 -6.92
N GLU A 374 -12.87 -12.52 -6.77
CA GLU A 374 -12.57 -13.44 -7.88
C GLU A 374 -12.36 -14.87 -7.35
N MET A 375 -12.67 -15.84 -8.20
CA MET A 375 -12.46 -17.26 -7.95
C MET A 375 -11.92 -17.92 -9.21
N VAL A 376 -10.84 -18.69 -9.08
CA VAL A 376 -10.15 -19.32 -10.22
C VAL A 376 -9.93 -20.79 -9.92
N ALA A 377 -10.44 -21.67 -10.79
CA ALA A 377 -10.14 -23.09 -10.71
C ALA A 377 -8.68 -23.36 -11.09
N HIS A 378 -8.08 -24.37 -10.46
CA HIS A 378 -6.80 -24.89 -10.94
C HIS A 378 -6.91 -25.31 -12.42
N PRO A 379 -5.91 -25.06 -13.29
CA PRO A 379 -6.05 -25.30 -14.74
C PRO A 379 -6.27 -26.78 -15.10
N LEU A 380 -5.79 -27.70 -14.25
CA LEU A 380 -6.05 -29.14 -14.34
C LEU A 380 -7.25 -29.61 -13.49
N TYR A 381 -8.19 -28.73 -13.15
CA TYR A 381 -9.41 -29.11 -12.43
C TYR A 381 -10.24 -30.09 -13.27
N ASP A 382 -10.63 -31.22 -12.69
CA ASP A 382 -11.46 -32.25 -13.33
C ASP A 382 -12.72 -32.59 -12.53
N GLY A 383 -12.91 -31.98 -11.35
CA GLY A 383 -14.05 -32.22 -10.48
C GLY A 383 -14.01 -33.56 -9.73
N VAL A 384 -12.90 -34.32 -9.85
CA VAL A 384 -12.71 -35.65 -9.25
C VAL A 384 -11.35 -35.76 -8.55
N ALA A 385 -10.26 -35.87 -9.31
CA ALA A 385 -8.91 -36.00 -8.76
C ALA A 385 -8.33 -34.65 -8.34
N ASN A 386 -8.63 -33.60 -9.12
CA ASN A 386 -8.27 -32.23 -8.79
C ASN A 386 -9.52 -31.36 -8.69
N THR A 387 -9.78 -30.91 -7.47
CA THR A 387 -10.94 -30.09 -7.09
C THR A 387 -10.51 -28.74 -6.50
N THR A 388 -9.30 -28.30 -6.85
CA THR A 388 -8.68 -27.10 -6.29
C THR A 388 -9.26 -25.82 -6.89
N VAL A 389 -9.65 -24.88 -6.03
CA VAL A 389 -10.08 -23.52 -6.40
C VAL A 389 -9.37 -22.50 -5.52
N TYR A 390 -8.98 -21.39 -6.12
CA TYR A 390 -8.34 -20.24 -5.47
C TYR A 390 -9.32 -19.07 -5.37
N PHE A 391 -9.18 -18.27 -4.33
CA PHE A 391 -10.11 -17.20 -3.97
C PHE A 391 -9.33 -15.91 -3.68
N ALA A 392 -9.69 -14.81 -4.33
CA ALA A 392 -9.18 -13.47 -4.08
C ALA A 392 -10.13 -12.70 -3.17
N THR A 393 -9.59 -12.08 -2.11
CA THR A 393 -10.38 -11.39 -1.09
C THR A 393 -9.72 -10.09 -0.60
N ASP A 394 -10.40 -9.34 0.27
CA ASP A 394 -9.78 -8.22 1.00
C ASP A 394 -8.66 -8.68 1.96
N GLY A 395 -8.55 -9.99 2.21
CA GLY A 395 -7.50 -10.64 2.98
C GLY A 395 -6.47 -11.40 2.13
N GLY A 396 -6.32 -11.09 0.84
CA GLY A 396 -5.33 -11.71 -0.05
C GLY A 396 -5.83 -12.97 -0.74
N ILE A 397 -5.04 -14.05 -0.72
CA ILE A 397 -5.34 -15.29 -1.46
C ILE A 397 -5.56 -16.48 -0.53
N GLN A 398 -6.65 -17.22 -0.79
CA GLN A 398 -6.96 -18.48 -0.12
C GLN A 398 -7.18 -19.62 -1.13
N ARG A 399 -6.95 -20.86 -0.69
CA ARG A 399 -7.16 -22.07 -1.49
C ARG A 399 -8.11 -23.03 -0.78
N ALA A 400 -9.06 -23.57 -1.53
CA ALA A 400 -9.76 -24.80 -1.20
C ALA A 400 -9.16 -25.93 -2.04
N SER A 401 -8.43 -26.87 -1.41
CA SER A 401 -7.88 -28.02 -2.15
C SER A 401 -8.99 -28.97 -2.64
N ASN A 402 -10.15 -28.93 -2.00
CA ASN A 402 -11.36 -29.59 -2.48
C ASN A 402 -12.58 -28.69 -2.22
N VAL A 403 -12.93 -27.88 -3.22
CA VAL A 403 -14.07 -26.95 -3.14
C VAL A 403 -15.42 -27.65 -2.89
N LEU A 404 -15.52 -28.95 -3.18
CA LEU A 404 -16.75 -29.73 -3.02
C LEU A 404 -16.99 -30.15 -1.56
N THR A 405 -15.96 -30.11 -0.71
CA THR A 405 -16.04 -30.59 0.68
C THR A 405 -15.64 -29.56 1.73
N VAL A 406 -15.05 -28.41 1.35
CA VAL A 406 -14.78 -27.32 2.30
C VAL A 406 -16.05 -26.92 3.07
N ALA A 407 -15.83 -26.53 4.33
CA ALA A 407 -16.85 -26.10 5.27
C ALA A 407 -16.42 -24.81 5.96
N ASN A 408 -17.32 -24.23 6.77
CA ASN A 408 -17.13 -22.91 7.38
C ASN A 408 -15.78 -22.71 8.09
N THR A 409 -15.16 -23.75 8.65
CA THR A 409 -13.93 -23.65 9.44
C THR A 409 -12.89 -24.72 9.10
N SER A 410 -13.02 -25.40 7.96
CA SER A 410 -12.10 -26.47 7.58
C SER A 410 -11.96 -26.63 6.06
N GLY A 411 -10.79 -27.13 5.64
CA GLY A 411 -10.44 -27.34 4.23
C GLY A 411 -9.90 -26.10 3.50
N TRP A 412 -9.74 -24.98 4.21
CA TRP A 412 -9.15 -23.74 3.72
C TRP A 412 -7.65 -23.68 3.99
N THR A 413 -6.90 -23.09 3.07
CA THR A 413 -5.47 -22.77 3.24
C THR A 413 -5.24 -21.31 2.89
N ASN A 414 -4.67 -20.54 3.82
CA ASN A 414 -4.16 -19.20 3.52
C ASN A 414 -2.84 -19.32 2.73
N LEU A 415 -2.74 -18.62 1.59
CA LEU A 415 -1.54 -18.62 0.74
C LEU A 415 -0.75 -17.31 0.82
N ASN A 416 -1.10 -16.41 1.75
CA ASN A 416 -0.32 -15.22 2.03
C ASN A 416 1.01 -15.64 2.70
N ASN A 417 2.08 -15.74 1.92
CA ASN A 417 3.42 -16.07 2.40
C ASN A 417 4.42 -15.20 1.64
N ASN A 418 5.13 -14.32 2.36
CA ASN A 418 5.97 -13.29 1.78
C ASN A 418 5.21 -12.37 0.79
N LEU A 419 3.89 -12.24 0.98
CA LEU A 419 3.00 -11.42 0.17
C LEU A 419 2.70 -10.12 0.91
N ALA A 420 3.62 -9.18 0.86
CA ALA A 420 3.55 -7.92 1.62
C ALA A 420 2.65 -6.89 0.94
N ILE A 421 1.33 -7.11 1.04
CA ILE A 421 0.29 -6.29 0.40
C ILE A 421 -0.66 -5.59 1.38
N THR A 422 -0.32 -5.56 2.67
CA THR A 422 -1.23 -5.04 3.70
C THR A 422 -1.43 -3.53 3.57
N GLN A 423 -2.70 -3.13 3.67
CA GLN A 423 -3.17 -1.76 3.52
C GLN A 423 -3.31 -1.07 4.89
N LEU A 424 -2.22 -0.50 5.40
CA LEU A 424 -2.20 0.12 6.72
C LEU A 424 -2.84 1.51 6.72
N TYR A 425 -3.37 1.92 7.86
CA TYR A 425 -3.80 3.29 8.14
C TYR A 425 -2.88 4.01 9.14
N GLY A 426 -2.10 3.27 9.93
CA GLY A 426 -1.15 3.82 10.89
C GLY A 426 -0.39 2.73 11.63
N CYS A 427 0.66 3.11 12.37
CA CYS A 427 1.45 2.15 13.14
C CYS A 427 1.95 2.72 14.46
N ALA A 428 2.43 1.85 15.33
CA ALA A 428 3.17 2.22 16.54
C ALA A 428 4.30 1.23 16.77
N ILE A 429 5.39 1.71 17.34
CA ILE A 429 6.52 0.88 17.74
C ILE A 429 6.87 1.13 19.20
N ASN A 430 7.02 0.06 19.98
CA ASN A 430 7.69 0.18 21.26
C ASN A 430 9.18 0.36 21.01
N PRO A 431 9.78 1.49 21.44
CA PRO A 431 11.13 1.85 21.06
C PRO A 431 12.21 1.00 21.75
N THR A 432 11.85 0.20 22.76
CA THR A 432 12.76 -0.65 23.53
C THR A 432 12.67 -2.11 23.10
N SER A 433 11.46 -2.68 23.06
CA SER A 433 11.26 -4.09 22.63
C SER A 433 11.28 -4.26 21.11
N GLY A 434 11.06 -3.18 20.37
CA GLY A 434 10.95 -3.21 18.91
C GLY A 434 9.65 -3.82 18.40
N VAL A 435 8.70 -4.20 19.26
CA VAL A 435 7.39 -4.67 18.83
C VAL A 435 6.67 -3.57 18.07
N VAL A 436 6.15 -3.91 16.89
CA VAL A 436 5.41 -3.03 16.00
C VAL A 436 3.95 -3.48 15.96
N LEU A 437 3.04 -2.52 16.06
CA LEU A 437 1.64 -2.68 15.71
C LEU A 437 1.31 -1.86 14.46
N GLY A 438 0.44 -2.38 13.61
CA GLY A 438 -0.08 -1.68 12.45
C GLY A 438 -1.57 -1.95 12.28
N GLY A 439 -2.39 -0.89 12.27
CA GLY A 439 -3.81 -1.01 11.95
C GLY A 439 -4.02 -1.04 10.45
N ALA A 440 -4.77 -2.01 9.94
CA ALA A 440 -4.99 -2.26 8.54
C ALA A 440 -6.47 -2.25 8.17
N GLN A 441 -6.73 -1.88 6.92
CA GLN A 441 -8.04 -2.04 6.30
C GLN A 441 -8.43 -3.52 6.25
N ASP A 442 -9.64 -3.84 6.73
CA ASP A 442 -10.29 -5.16 6.76
C ASP A 442 -9.46 -6.30 7.43
N ASN A 443 -8.20 -6.03 7.78
CA ASN A 443 -7.19 -6.96 8.27
C ASN A 443 -6.76 -6.59 9.71
N GLY A 444 -7.58 -5.83 10.42
CA GLY A 444 -7.46 -5.60 11.86
C GLY A 444 -6.18 -4.91 12.28
N THR A 445 -5.73 -5.16 13.51
CA THR A 445 -4.41 -4.73 13.98
C THR A 445 -3.45 -5.89 13.84
N SER A 446 -2.37 -5.68 13.08
CA SER A 446 -1.25 -6.60 12.90
C SER A 446 -0.15 -6.32 13.92
N ARG A 447 0.54 -7.36 14.37
CA ARG A 447 1.65 -7.31 15.30
C ARG A 447 2.86 -8.06 14.77
N GLY A 448 4.03 -7.44 14.87
CA GLY A 448 5.30 -8.05 14.48
C GLY A 448 6.47 -7.56 15.31
N THR A 449 7.62 -8.17 15.09
CA THR A 449 8.91 -7.75 15.65
C THR A 449 9.97 -7.82 14.55
N PRO A 450 11.09 -7.11 14.68
CA PRO A 450 12.20 -7.24 13.73
C PRO A 450 12.69 -8.68 13.53
N VAL A 451 12.56 -9.54 14.55
CA VAL A 451 12.99 -10.95 14.49
C VAL A 451 11.91 -11.92 14.02
N SER A 452 10.65 -11.47 13.91
CA SER A 452 9.54 -12.32 13.42
C SER A 452 9.72 -12.73 11.96
N GLY A 453 10.50 -11.96 11.19
CA GLY A 453 10.54 -12.06 9.74
C GLY A 453 9.23 -11.59 9.10
N VAL A 454 9.26 -11.47 7.77
CA VAL A 454 8.16 -10.90 6.98
C VAL A 454 6.84 -11.64 7.20
N SER A 455 6.87 -12.96 7.33
CA SER A 455 5.67 -13.81 7.48
C SER A 455 5.37 -14.26 8.92
N GLY A 456 6.04 -13.69 9.93
CA GLY A 456 5.87 -14.08 11.34
C GLY A 456 4.92 -13.16 12.13
N TRP A 457 4.00 -12.48 11.47
CA TRP A 457 3.10 -11.51 12.11
C TRP A 457 1.82 -12.17 12.61
N THR A 458 1.25 -11.61 13.68
CA THR A 458 -0.02 -12.06 14.27
C THR A 458 -1.07 -10.94 14.20
N GLN A 459 -2.34 -11.28 14.38
CA GLN A 459 -3.46 -10.33 14.30
C GLN A 459 -4.22 -10.25 15.63
N PRO A 460 -3.73 -9.47 16.62
CA PRO A 460 -4.35 -9.40 17.96
C PRO A 460 -5.73 -8.75 18.01
N GLY A 461 -6.12 -7.95 17.02
CA GLY A 461 -7.44 -7.30 16.94
C GLY A 461 -8.01 -7.39 15.52
N GLY A 462 -9.33 -7.52 15.39
CA GLY A 462 -10.03 -7.69 14.10
C GLY A 462 -10.65 -6.38 13.54
N GLY A 463 -11.52 -6.53 12.54
CA GLY A 463 -12.19 -5.41 11.83
C GLY A 463 -11.23 -4.56 10.99
N ASP A 464 -11.51 -3.27 10.84
CA ASP A 464 -10.49 -2.31 10.42
C ASP A 464 -9.75 -1.83 11.66
N GLY A 465 -8.46 -2.17 11.75
CA GLY A 465 -7.57 -1.55 12.74
C GLY A 465 -7.09 -0.20 12.22
N SER A 466 -6.85 0.78 13.09
CA SER A 466 -6.32 2.09 12.69
C SER A 466 -5.08 2.48 13.53
N TYR A 467 -4.89 3.78 13.77
CA TYR A 467 -3.78 4.30 14.56
C TYR A 467 -3.62 3.56 15.89
N CYS A 468 -2.38 3.19 16.19
CA CYS A 468 -2.00 2.49 17.41
C CYS A 468 -1.13 3.41 18.27
N ALA A 469 -0.94 3.03 19.54
CA ALA A 469 0.08 3.64 20.38
C ALA A 469 0.81 2.57 21.19
N ALA A 470 2.09 2.78 21.46
CA ALA A 470 2.93 1.89 22.27
C ALA A 470 3.51 2.70 23.43
N ASP A 471 3.44 2.15 24.64
CA ASP A 471 4.07 2.79 25.79
C ASP A 471 5.60 2.75 25.63
N PRO A 472 6.31 3.89 25.68
CA PRO A 472 7.76 3.89 25.49
C PRO A 472 8.53 3.26 26.66
N ASN A 473 7.92 3.18 27.84
CA ASN A 473 8.56 2.77 29.09
C ASN A 473 8.15 1.37 29.55
N ASP A 474 7.04 0.82 29.02
CA ASP A 474 6.56 -0.52 29.35
C ASP A 474 6.41 -1.36 28.06
N PRO A 475 7.25 -2.40 27.85
CA PRO A 475 7.19 -3.24 26.66
C PRO A 475 5.93 -4.11 26.57
N ASN A 476 5.05 -4.10 27.57
CA ASN A 476 3.82 -4.87 27.58
C ASN A 476 2.57 -4.06 27.23
N ILE A 477 2.63 -2.73 27.27
CA ILE A 477 1.45 -1.87 27.13
C ILE A 477 1.32 -1.31 25.72
N PHE A 478 0.22 -1.67 25.06
CA PHE A 478 -0.13 -1.16 23.74
C PHE A 478 -1.61 -0.78 23.68
N TYR A 479 -1.91 0.17 22.80
CA TYR A 479 -3.26 0.66 22.54
C TYR A 479 -3.58 0.46 21.07
N MET A 480 -4.76 -0.10 20.80
CA MET A 480 -5.24 -0.39 19.46
C MET A 480 -6.55 0.35 19.24
N GLN A 481 -6.68 0.98 18.07
CA GLN A 481 -7.93 1.58 17.63
C GLN A 481 -8.66 0.62 16.69
N TYR A 482 -9.95 0.45 16.98
CA TYR A 482 -11.01 -0.09 16.14
C TYR A 482 -11.92 1.08 15.73
N GLN A 483 -12.64 0.95 14.62
CA GLN A 483 -13.33 2.09 13.98
C GLN A 483 -14.19 2.92 14.94
N ASN A 484 -14.33 4.22 14.66
CA ASN A 484 -15.16 5.16 15.44
C ASN A 484 -14.76 5.28 16.93
N ILE A 485 -13.45 5.35 17.22
CA ILE A 485 -12.90 5.40 18.60
C ILE A 485 -13.30 4.15 19.41
N GLY A 486 -13.34 2.98 18.77
CA GLY A 486 -13.20 1.72 19.50
C GLY A 486 -11.76 1.65 20.01
N LEU A 487 -11.55 1.51 21.32
CA LEU A 487 -10.20 1.50 21.89
C LEU A 487 -10.01 0.28 22.78
N SER A 488 -8.90 -0.43 22.59
CA SER A 488 -8.48 -1.51 23.47
C SER A 488 -7.07 -1.29 23.99
N ARG A 489 -6.79 -1.87 25.16
CA ARG A 489 -5.45 -1.90 25.77
C ARG A 489 -4.99 -3.34 25.91
N SER A 490 -3.87 -3.63 25.29
CA SER A 490 -3.09 -4.83 25.52
C SER A 490 -2.14 -4.62 26.70
N THR A 491 -2.02 -5.64 27.55
CA THR A 491 -1.04 -5.69 28.66
C THR A 491 -0.09 -6.88 28.55
N ASN A 492 0.00 -7.48 27.36
CA ASN A 492 0.81 -8.66 27.06
C ASN A 492 1.63 -8.43 25.78
N ALA A 493 2.21 -7.24 25.66
CA ALA A 493 3.05 -6.83 24.54
C ALA A 493 2.34 -6.89 23.19
N GLY A 494 1.02 -6.64 23.14
CA GLY A 494 0.22 -6.69 21.93
C GLY A 494 -0.20 -8.09 21.49
N VAL A 495 0.09 -9.16 22.25
CA VAL A 495 -0.25 -10.55 21.84
C VAL A 495 -1.76 -10.74 21.68
N SER A 496 -2.57 -10.02 22.47
CA SER A 496 -4.02 -9.90 22.25
C SER A 496 -4.46 -8.44 22.38
N ALA A 497 -5.62 -8.09 21.80
CA ALA A 497 -6.20 -6.75 21.89
C ALA A 497 -6.46 -6.28 23.34
N GLY A 498 -6.66 -7.23 24.25
CA GLY A 498 -6.89 -6.98 25.67
C GLY A 498 -8.26 -6.39 25.97
N SER A 499 -8.36 -5.49 26.95
CA SER A 499 -9.64 -4.95 27.42
C SER A 499 -10.04 -3.68 26.66
N SER A 500 -11.34 -3.47 26.48
CA SER A 500 -11.84 -2.19 25.99
C SER A 500 -11.53 -1.08 27.00
N ILE A 501 -10.96 0.02 26.51
CA ILE A 501 -10.65 1.22 27.29
C ILE A 501 -11.43 2.44 26.82
N ARG A 502 -12.35 2.28 25.87
CA ARG A 502 -13.21 3.39 25.40
C ARG A 502 -14.00 4.04 26.54
N GLY A 503 -14.37 3.26 27.56
CA GLY A 503 -15.06 3.75 28.74
C GLY A 503 -16.33 4.55 28.39
N ALA A 504 -16.53 5.67 29.08
CA ALA A 504 -17.69 6.54 28.92
C ALA A 504 -17.55 7.62 27.81
N ILE A 505 -16.63 7.45 26.85
CA ILE A 505 -16.56 8.37 25.70
C ILE A 505 -17.93 8.39 24.99
N SER A 506 -18.55 9.57 24.96
CA SER A 506 -19.83 9.81 24.29
C SER A 506 -19.59 10.71 23.09
N GLU A 507 -19.48 10.10 21.92
CA GLU A 507 -19.23 10.76 20.65
C GLU A 507 -20.21 10.23 19.60
N ALA A 508 -20.88 11.13 18.89
CA ALA A 508 -21.89 10.76 17.90
C ALA A 508 -21.25 10.30 16.59
N ASP A 509 -20.37 11.12 16.02
CA ASP A 509 -19.81 10.91 14.68
C ASP A 509 -18.29 11.16 14.64
N PRO A 510 -17.46 10.39 15.38
CA PRO A 510 -16.01 10.48 15.22
C PRO A 510 -15.59 10.05 13.81
N ASN A 511 -14.37 10.41 13.41
CA ASN A 511 -13.78 9.87 12.19
C ASN A 511 -13.72 8.34 12.26
N PHE A 512 -14.00 7.68 11.13
CA PHE A 512 -13.92 6.22 11.01
C PHE A 512 -12.55 5.70 11.47
N MET A 513 -11.49 6.38 11.00
CA MET A 513 -10.09 6.20 11.43
C MET A 513 -9.69 7.35 12.37
N ALA A 514 -10.17 7.30 13.61
CA ALA A 514 -9.85 8.31 14.61
C ALA A 514 -8.39 8.21 15.09
N TYR A 515 -7.70 9.35 15.14
CA TYR A 515 -6.32 9.43 15.61
C TYR A 515 -6.23 9.33 17.14
N ILE A 516 -5.23 8.60 17.63
CA ILE A 516 -4.88 8.52 19.05
C ILE A 516 -3.41 8.89 19.25
N LEU A 517 -3.10 9.46 20.41
CA LEU A 517 -1.74 9.84 20.76
C LEU A 517 -1.49 9.60 22.25
N LEU A 518 -0.42 8.88 22.56
CA LEU A 518 0.12 8.81 23.92
C LEU A 518 0.97 10.07 24.18
N ASP A 519 0.78 10.72 25.33
CA ASP A 519 1.59 11.89 25.69
C ASP A 519 3.07 11.49 25.80
N PRO A 520 3.99 12.14 25.06
CA PRO A 520 5.41 11.80 25.08
C PRO A 520 6.08 12.05 26.44
N ASN A 521 5.44 12.79 27.36
CA ASN A 521 5.96 13.14 28.67
C ASN A 521 5.31 12.35 29.81
N ASP A 522 4.16 11.72 29.56
CA ASP A 522 3.41 10.96 30.55
C ASP A 522 2.65 9.82 29.89
N SER A 523 3.26 8.64 29.90
CA SER A 523 2.68 7.40 29.36
C SER A 523 1.36 6.95 30.03
N ASN A 524 0.88 7.58 31.11
CA ASN A 524 -0.49 7.34 31.61
C ASN A 524 -1.55 8.17 30.91
N ARG A 525 -1.13 9.16 30.11
CA ARG A 525 -2.02 10.09 29.41
C ARG A 525 -2.17 9.72 27.94
N LEU A 526 -3.41 9.43 27.55
CA LEU A 526 -3.78 9.09 26.18
C LEU A 526 -4.84 10.08 25.68
N TYR A 527 -4.68 10.52 24.44
CA TYR A 527 -5.63 11.36 23.72
C TYR A 527 -6.35 10.56 22.64
N ALA A 528 -7.63 10.82 22.45
CA ALA A 528 -8.44 10.27 21.36
C ALA A 528 -9.20 11.40 20.64
N CYS A 529 -9.07 11.43 19.32
CA CYS A 529 -9.63 12.48 18.47
C CYS A 529 -11.01 12.09 17.95
N GLY A 530 -12.04 12.82 18.35
CA GLY A 530 -13.38 12.75 17.75
C GLY A 530 -13.83 14.13 17.27
N ALA A 531 -15.12 14.43 17.36
CA ALA A 531 -15.57 15.81 17.30
C ALA A 531 -14.99 16.61 18.48
N ARG A 532 -14.80 15.95 19.64
CA ARG A 532 -14.10 16.46 20.82
C ARG A 532 -12.69 15.88 20.92
N LEU A 533 -11.80 16.58 21.62
CA LEU A 533 -10.54 15.97 22.07
C LEU A 533 -10.78 15.33 23.44
N TRP A 534 -10.69 14.01 23.49
CA TRP A 534 -10.80 13.25 24.73
C TRP A 534 -9.42 13.00 25.32
N ARG A 535 -9.28 13.14 26.63
CA ARG A 535 -8.07 12.81 27.39
C ARG A 535 -8.41 11.88 28.54
N THR A 536 -7.60 10.85 28.74
CA THR A 536 -7.51 10.12 30.01
C THR A 536 -6.13 10.31 30.63
N ASN A 537 -6.04 10.27 31.96
CA ASN A 537 -4.77 10.34 32.70
C ASN A 537 -4.46 8.99 33.41
N ASN A 538 -5.27 7.96 33.21
CA ASN A 538 -5.07 6.63 33.78
C ASN A 538 -5.19 5.54 32.72
N ALA A 539 -4.65 5.80 31.52
CA ALA A 539 -4.73 4.91 30.36
C ALA A 539 -4.20 3.49 30.66
N LYS A 540 -3.17 3.34 31.49
CA LYS A 540 -2.56 2.04 31.81
C LYS A 540 -3.34 1.22 32.83
N THR A 541 -3.93 1.88 33.84
CA THR A 541 -4.46 1.21 35.04
C THR A 541 -5.98 1.23 35.12
N GLY A 542 -6.65 2.18 34.46
CA GLY A 542 -8.11 2.29 34.49
C GLY A 542 -8.82 1.09 33.85
N SER A 543 -9.97 0.70 34.39
CA SER A 543 -10.77 -0.43 33.89
C SER A 543 -12.28 -0.18 34.05
N PRO A 544 -12.90 0.65 33.18
CA PRO A 544 -12.27 1.42 32.11
C PRO A 544 -11.61 2.71 32.64
N PRO A 545 -10.67 3.32 31.89
CA PRO A 545 -10.12 4.63 32.22
C PRO A 545 -11.18 5.74 32.27
N THR A 546 -10.86 6.81 33.01
CA THR A 546 -11.70 8.00 33.09
C THR A 546 -11.32 8.93 31.94
N TRP A 547 -12.28 9.26 31.10
CA TRP A 547 -12.11 10.16 29.96
C TRP A 547 -12.78 11.50 30.22
N THR A 548 -12.11 12.57 29.81
CA THR A 548 -12.62 13.95 29.91
C THR A 548 -12.46 14.64 28.56
N SER A 549 -13.50 15.32 28.11
CA SER A 549 -13.42 16.22 26.96
C SER A 549 -12.60 17.46 27.33
N VAL A 550 -11.41 17.59 26.75
CA VAL A 550 -10.48 18.71 27.00
C VAL A 550 -10.52 19.77 25.90
N LYS A 551 -11.12 19.46 24.75
CA LYS A 551 -11.54 20.42 23.72
C LYS A 551 -12.99 20.10 23.32
N PRO A 552 -13.92 21.07 23.41
CA PRO A 552 -15.30 20.85 22.98
C PRO A 552 -15.39 20.70 21.46
N ALA A 553 -16.50 20.09 21.00
CA ALA A 553 -16.80 19.98 19.58
C ALA A 553 -17.06 21.35 18.97
N LEU A 554 -16.63 21.54 17.73
CA LEU A 554 -16.98 22.69 16.92
C LEU A 554 -18.36 22.45 16.28
N SER A 555 -19.08 23.52 15.95
CA SER A 555 -20.29 23.42 15.15
C SER A 555 -19.92 23.13 13.70
N CYS A 556 -20.23 21.93 13.22
CA CYS A 556 -20.14 21.60 11.80
C CYS A 556 -21.23 22.38 11.04
N VAL A 557 -20.84 23.31 10.17
CA VAL A 557 -21.80 24.03 9.33
C VAL A 557 -22.10 23.15 8.11
N ALA A 558 -23.33 22.65 7.97
CA ALA A 558 -23.77 21.83 6.82
C ALA A 558 -23.65 22.55 5.47
N SER A 559 -23.45 23.88 5.50
CA SER A 559 -23.25 24.75 4.36
C SER A 559 -21.89 25.43 4.38
N ASP A 560 -20.86 24.86 5.03
CA ASP A 560 -19.52 25.48 5.01
C ASP A 560 -19.08 25.68 3.55
N PRO A 561 -18.99 26.93 3.05
CA PRO A 561 -18.55 27.19 1.69
C PRO A 561 -17.07 26.80 1.48
N ARG A 562 -16.38 26.39 2.55
CA ARG A 562 -14.97 25.96 2.58
C ARG A 562 -14.81 24.44 2.74
N GLY A 563 -15.91 23.68 2.79
CA GLY A 563 -15.89 22.22 2.81
C GLY A 563 -16.27 21.62 1.46
N PRO A 564 -15.66 20.51 1.04
CA PRO A 564 -16.25 19.61 0.05
C PRO A 564 -17.72 19.34 0.36
N ARG A 565 -18.55 19.22 -0.67
CA ARG A 565 -20.01 19.09 -0.60
C ARG A 565 -20.49 18.14 0.53
N PRO A 566 -21.70 18.33 1.10
CA PRO A 566 -22.22 17.52 2.22
C PRO A 566 -22.22 15.99 2.01
N ASP A 567 -22.12 15.51 0.77
CA ASP A 567 -21.99 14.11 0.35
C ASP A 567 -20.55 13.57 0.34
N HIS A 568 -19.52 14.41 0.48
CA HIS A 568 -18.09 14.02 0.45
C HIS A 568 -17.56 13.47 1.78
N TYR A 569 -18.29 13.64 2.88
CA TYR A 569 -17.84 13.28 4.24
C TYR A 569 -18.87 12.47 5.02
N VAL A 570 -19.61 11.58 4.34
CA VAL A 570 -20.53 10.68 5.05
C VAL A 570 -19.73 9.92 6.12
N ASN A 571 -20.00 10.20 7.41
CA ASN A 571 -19.30 9.64 8.58
C ASN A 571 -17.88 10.16 8.90
N ASN A 572 -17.39 11.23 8.26
CA ASN A 572 -16.16 11.94 8.68
C ASN A 572 -16.39 13.48 8.71
N PRO A 573 -17.24 14.00 9.63
CA PRO A 573 -17.60 15.41 9.65
C PRO A 573 -16.41 16.39 9.49
N PRO A 574 -16.55 17.49 8.72
CA PRO A 574 -15.44 18.39 8.41
C PRO A 574 -14.85 19.07 9.66
N CYS A 575 -15.65 19.23 10.72
CA CYS A 575 -15.21 19.85 11.96
C CYS A 575 -14.54 18.88 12.95
N ASN A 576 -14.40 17.59 12.61
CA ASN A 576 -13.74 16.62 13.48
C ASN A 576 -12.24 16.87 13.58
N ILE A 577 -11.67 16.48 14.73
CA ILE A 577 -10.23 16.53 14.97
C ILE A 577 -9.59 15.36 14.21
N SER A 578 -8.72 15.68 13.25
CA SER A 578 -8.00 14.71 12.43
C SER A 578 -6.69 14.27 13.10
N THR A 579 -6.07 15.13 13.89
CA THR A 579 -4.76 14.87 14.52
C THR A 579 -4.56 15.70 15.78
N VAL A 580 -3.67 15.23 16.67
CA VAL A 580 -3.22 15.93 17.88
C VAL A 580 -1.71 15.76 18.03
N ALA A 581 -1.04 16.78 18.57
CA ALA A 581 0.37 16.72 18.95
C ALA A 581 0.57 17.36 20.33
N VAL A 582 1.47 16.78 21.12
CA VAL A 582 1.85 17.26 22.46
C VAL A 582 3.34 17.60 22.43
N ALA A 583 3.71 18.77 22.95
CA ALA A 583 5.10 19.20 22.98
C ALA A 583 5.95 18.34 23.93
N ARG A 584 7.14 17.93 23.49
CA ARG A 584 8.07 17.16 24.33
C ARG A 584 8.59 18.03 25.47
N GLY A 585 8.69 17.49 26.67
CA GLY A 585 9.02 18.23 27.89
C GLY A 585 7.92 19.18 28.39
N ASN A 586 6.78 19.34 27.70
CA ASN A 586 5.69 20.21 28.16
C ASN A 586 4.29 19.75 27.71
N SER A 587 3.63 18.97 28.57
CA SER A 587 2.26 18.49 28.33
C SER A 587 1.15 19.56 28.36
N ASN A 588 1.47 20.81 28.70
CA ASN A 588 0.50 21.90 28.59
C ASN A 588 0.38 22.45 27.17
N VAL A 589 1.40 22.25 26.32
CA VAL A 589 1.39 22.72 24.93
C VAL A 589 0.88 21.60 24.04
N VAL A 590 -0.36 21.76 23.57
CA VAL A 590 -1.05 20.77 22.74
C VAL A 590 -1.64 21.46 21.52
N TRP A 591 -1.41 20.86 20.36
CA TRP A 591 -1.91 21.32 19.07
C TRP A 591 -2.89 20.31 18.51
N VAL A 592 -3.94 20.77 17.84
CA VAL A 592 -4.89 19.92 17.11
C VAL A 592 -5.14 20.46 15.71
N GLY A 593 -5.32 19.54 14.76
CA GLY A 593 -5.76 19.83 13.40
C GLY A 593 -7.12 19.19 13.13
N HIS A 594 -7.87 19.77 12.19
CA HIS A 594 -9.21 19.32 11.83
C HIS A 594 -9.33 18.87 10.37
N ASN A 595 -10.38 18.12 10.05
CA ASN A 595 -10.65 17.62 8.69
C ASN A 595 -10.85 18.77 7.66
N ASN A 596 -11.25 19.95 8.10
CA ASN A 596 -11.47 21.15 7.28
C ASN A 596 -10.27 22.11 7.18
N GLY A 597 -9.14 21.80 7.83
CA GLY A 597 -7.96 22.66 7.82
C GLY A 597 -7.77 23.52 9.07
N ASP A 598 -8.76 23.61 9.96
CA ASP A 598 -8.61 24.43 11.17
C ASP A 598 -7.48 23.89 12.06
N VAL A 599 -6.68 24.79 12.64
CA VAL A 599 -5.57 24.46 13.56
C VAL A 599 -5.74 25.24 14.86
N PHE A 600 -5.69 24.53 15.99
CA PHE A 600 -5.77 25.14 17.31
C PHE A 600 -4.59 24.76 18.19
N VAL A 601 -4.21 25.66 19.09
CA VAL A 601 -3.22 25.44 20.14
C VAL A 601 -3.81 25.74 21.52
N SER A 602 -3.43 24.93 22.51
CA SER A 602 -3.57 25.21 23.94
C SER A 602 -2.20 25.25 24.58
N THR A 603 -1.95 26.24 25.44
CA THR A 603 -0.73 26.36 26.27
C THR A 603 -1.01 26.02 27.74
N ASN A 604 -2.22 25.57 28.06
CA ASN A 604 -2.69 25.16 29.38
C ASN A 604 -3.52 23.87 29.29
N ALA A 605 -3.13 22.94 28.41
CA ALA A 605 -3.91 21.74 28.11
C ALA A 605 -4.18 20.84 29.33
N LEU A 606 -3.40 20.94 30.41
CA LEU A 606 -3.63 20.17 31.65
C LEU A 606 -4.68 20.78 32.58
N ALA A 607 -5.12 22.01 32.34
CA ALA A 607 -6.18 22.64 33.13
C ALA A 607 -7.47 21.80 33.11
N VAL A 608 -8.33 22.02 34.11
CA VAL A 608 -9.66 21.39 34.18
C VAL A 608 -10.50 21.80 32.97
N THR A 609 -10.40 23.07 32.57
CA THR A 609 -11.02 23.62 31.36
C THR A 609 -9.94 24.33 30.55
N PRO A 610 -9.26 23.62 29.64
CA PRO A 610 -8.23 24.22 28.80
C PRO A 610 -8.79 25.29 27.87
N THR A 611 -7.96 26.28 27.58
CA THR A 611 -8.26 27.31 26.58
C THR A 611 -7.60 26.94 25.26
N TRP A 612 -8.32 27.14 24.15
CA TRP A 612 -7.87 26.82 22.80
C TRP A 612 -7.91 28.07 21.93
N THR A 613 -6.81 28.35 21.24
CA THR A 613 -6.66 29.48 20.33
C THR A 613 -6.59 28.95 18.90
N LYS A 614 -7.44 29.47 18.01
CA LYS A 614 -7.40 29.19 16.57
C LYS A 614 -6.22 29.95 15.95
N VAL A 615 -5.40 29.29 15.12
CA VAL A 615 -4.13 29.85 14.63
C VAL A 615 -3.89 29.67 13.12
N ASP A 616 -4.87 29.19 12.37
CA ASP A 616 -4.76 28.97 10.92
C ASP A 616 -5.08 30.20 10.04
N ASP A 617 -5.63 31.28 10.59
CA ASP A 617 -6.12 32.43 9.83
C ASP A 617 -5.17 33.67 9.82
N ASN A 618 -3.91 33.57 10.27
CA ASN A 618 -3.03 34.73 10.52
C ASN A 618 -1.62 34.65 9.89
N PRO A 619 -1.10 35.75 9.30
CA PRO A 619 -1.74 36.59 8.29
C PRO A 619 -1.89 35.86 6.92
N THR A 620 -1.21 34.72 6.75
CA THR A 620 -1.37 33.82 5.62
C THR A 620 -2.21 32.65 6.08
N ALA A 621 -3.42 32.51 5.52
CA ALA A 621 -4.32 31.43 5.88
C ALA A 621 -3.72 30.07 5.47
N LEU A 622 -3.82 29.08 6.35
CA LEU A 622 -3.51 27.70 6.03
C LEU A 622 -4.57 27.12 5.05
N PRO A 623 -4.23 26.05 4.32
CA PRO A 623 -5.18 25.37 3.44
C PRO A 623 -6.44 24.84 4.16
N ASN A 624 -7.61 25.03 3.56
CA ASN A 624 -8.90 24.54 4.05
C ASN A 624 -9.13 23.07 3.66
N ARG A 625 -8.31 22.17 4.19
CA ARG A 625 -8.39 20.73 3.91
C ARG A 625 -7.77 19.91 5.03
N TRP A 626 -7.98 18.60 4.98
CA TRP A 626 -7.64 17.68 6.06
C TRP A 626 -6.20 17.85 6.58
N VAL A 627 -6.06 18.33 7.82
CA VAL A 627 -4.76 18.40 8.50
C VAL A 627 -4.35 16.97 8.83
N SER A 628 -3.31 16.45 8.19
CA SER A 628 -2.93 15.05 8.32
C SER A 628 -2.05 14.80 9.54
N ARG A 629 -1.10 15.69 9.83
CA ARG A 629 -0.15 15.53 10.94
C ARG A 629 0.41 16.87 11.40
N ILE A 630 0.77 16.93 12.68
CA ILE A 630 1.45 18.06 13.31
C ILE A 630 2.76 17.56 13.94
N ALA A 631 3.87 18.22 13.61
CA ALA A 631 5.18 18.01 14.21
C ALA A 631 5.62 19.27 14.95
N ILE A 632 5.70 19.19 16.27
CA ILE A 632 6.23 20.26 17.14
C ILE A 632 7.74 20.05 17.26
N ASP A 633 8.51 21.10 17.04
CA ASP A 633 9.97 21.05 17.18
C ASP A 633 10.35 20.68 18.62
N HIS A 634 11.27 19.73 18.76
CA HIS A 634 11.63 19.18 20.07
C HIS A 634 12.53 20.08 20.92
N GLY A 635 13.05 21.19 20.37
CA GLY A 635 13.87 22.18 21.08
C GLY A 635 13.22 23.56 21.23
N ASP A 636 12.14 23.86 20.50
CA ASP A 636 11.40 25.12 20.55
C ASP A 636 9.92 24.92 20.21
N HIS A 637 9.06 24.95 21.21
CA HIS A 637 7.62 24.68 21.05
C HIS A 637 6.87 25.76 20.27
N ASN A 638 7.52 26.88 19.94
CA ASN A 638 6.96 27.89 19.04
C ASN A 638 7.13 27.51 17.57
N GLN A 639 7.96 26.50 17.26
CA GLN A 639 8.16 26.03 15.90
C GLN A 639 7.34 24.78 15.65
N VAL A 640 6.39 24.87 14.74
CA VAL A 640 5.43 23.80 14.44
C VAL A 640 5.28 23.66 12.95
N THR A 641 5.36 22.42 12.47
CA THR A 641 5.13 22.04 11.09
C THR A 641 3.83 21.26 11.00
N VAL A 642 3.01 21.58 10.01
CA VAL A 642 1.72 20.92 9.74
C VAL A 642 1.71 20.40 8.30
N SER A 643 1.14 19.22 8.11
CA SER A 643 0.94 18.62 6.78
C SER A 643 -0.54 18.46 6.45
N PHE A 644 -0.84 18.44 5.15
CA PHE A 644 -2.19 18.39 4.60
C PHE A 644 -2.34 17.25 3.59
N LEU A 645 -3.52 16.64 3.56
CA LEU A 645 -3.94 15.82 2.42
C LEU A 645 -4.42 16.71 1.27
N GLY A 646 -4.43 16.18 0.06
CA GLY A 646 -4.93 16.87 -1.13
C GLY A 646 -3.99 16.73 -2.34
N PHE A 647 -4.55 16.45 -3.50
CA PHE A 647 -3.85 16.51 -4.80
C PHE A 647 -3.70 17.96 -5.28
N THR A 648 -2.96 18.75 -4.50
CA THR A 648 -2.64 20.16 -4.75
C THR A 648 -1.26 20.47 -4.16
N ALA A 649 -0.67 21.60 -4.53
CA ALA A 649 0.63 22.03 -4.01
C ALA A 649 0.52 22.58 -2.57
N ASN A 650 1.67 22.87 -1.94
CA ASN A 650 1.76 23.46 -0.60
C ASN A 650 1.08 22.61 0.49
N ASN A 651 1.47 21.34 0.57
CA ASN A 651 0.96 20.36 1.52
C ASN A 651 1.71 20.34 2.85
N VAL A 652 2.74 21.18 3.02
CA VAL A 652 3.51 21.32 4.26
C VAL A 652 3.67 22.79 4.56
N TRP A 653 3.38 23.18 5.80
CA TRP A 653 3.48 24.55 6.29
C TRP A 653 4.16 24.59 7.64
N ARG A 654 4.86 25.68 7.93
CA ARG A 654 5.56 25.87 9.20
C ARG A 654 5.36 27.26 9.76
N THR A 655 5.19 27.31 11.08
CA THR A 655 5.29 28.51 11.91
C THR A 655 6.55 28.44 12.75
N THR A 656 7.15 29.58 13.05
CA THR A 656 8.27 29.73 13.98
C THR A 656 7.94 30.62 15.18
N ASN A 657 6.67 31.00 15.32
CA ASN A 657 6.17 31.96 16.30
C ASN A 657 4.80 31.54 16.86
N ALA A 658 4.65 30.26 17.18
CA ALA A 658 3.48 29.67 17.81
C ALA A 658 2.15 29.93 17.06
N GLY A 659 2.20 29.93 15.72
CA GLY A 659 1.02 30.05 14.87
C GLY A 659 0.59 31.51 14.60
N VAL A 660 1.40 32.50 14.98
CA VAL A 660 1.14 33.91 14.62
C VAL A 660 1.32 34.14 13.13
N ALA A 661 2.28 33.45 12.49
CA ALA A 661 2.47 33.47 11.05
C ALA A 661 2.88 32.09 10.52
N TRP A 662 2.45 31.81 9.29
CA TRP A 662 2.74 30.57 8.57
C TRP A 662 3.45 30.82 7.26
N SER A 663 4.27 29.85 6.87
CA SER A 663 4.98 29.85 5.61
C SER A 663 4.98 28.46 5.00
N ALA A 664 4.77 28.38 3.69
CA ALA A 664 4.83 27.12 2.97
C ALA A 664 6.23 26.51 3.07
N ARG A 665 6.27 25.18 3.22
CA ARG A 665 7.46 24.33 3.36
C ARG A 665 7.34 23.07 2.52
N SER A 666 6.63 23.16 1.40
CA SER A 666 6.68 22.16 0.35
C SER A 666 7.82 22.39 -0.64
N GLY A 667 8.68 23.38 -0.41
CA GLY A 667 9.74 23.79 -1.35
C GLY A 667 9.22 24.45 -2.62
N SER A 668 10.11 24.65 -3.59
CA SER A 668 9.79 25.28 -4.88
C SER A 668 10.62 24.67 -6.02
N GLY A 669 10.13 24.81 -7.27
CA GLY A 669 10.82 24.34 -8.46
C GLY A 669 11.09 22.82 -8.46
N ALA A 670 12.25 22.43 -8.98
CA ALA A 670 12.63 21.02 -9.12
C ALA A 670 12.83 20.29 -7.78
N THR A 671 13.02 21.02 -6.69
CA THR A 671 13.22 20.48 -5.33
C THR A 671 11.97 20.63 -4.45
N ALA A 672 10.81 20.91 -5.04
CA ALA A 672 9.54 20.90 -4.32
C ALA A 672 9.02 19.47 -4.09
N LEU A 673 8.25 19.29 -3.03
CA LEU A 673 7.33 18.17 -2.91
C LEU A 673 6.37 18.18 -4.09
N PRO A 674 6.06 17.00 -4.67
CA PRO A 674 4.97 16.88 -5.62
C PRO A 674 3.63 17.31 -5.01
N ALA A 675 2.71 17.72 -5.88
CA ALA A 675 1.34 18.12 -5.53
C ALA A 675 0.43 16.91 -5.19
N VAL A 676 0.91 16.03 -4.31
CA VAL A 676 0.22 14.82 -3.83
C VAL A 676 0.03 14.86 -2.32
N PRO A 677 -1.00 14.17 -1.76
CA PRO A 677 -1.24 14.16 -0.33
C PRO A 677 0.01 13.85 0.50
N VAL A 678 0.22 14.59 1.59
CA VAL A 678 1.24 14.31 2.61
C VAL A 678 0.50 13.77 3.84
N SER A 679 0.48 12.45 4.02
CA SER A 679 -0.26 11.78 5.11
C SER A 679 0.40 11.95 6.48
N CYS A 680 1.72 12.09 6.51
CA CYS A 680 2.45 12.23 7.75
C CYS A 680 3.74 13.03 7.57
N ILE A 681 4.16 13.71 8.64
CA ILE A 681 5.44 14.40 8.71
C ILE A 681 6.12 14.09 10.05
N ALA A 682 7.41 13.83 10.01
CA ALA A 682 8.23 13.54 11.18
C ALA A 682 9.51 14.37 11.14
N GLN A 683 9.78 15.10 12.23
CA GLN A 683 11.09 15.72 12.43
C GLN A 683 12.11 14.64 12.79
N HIS A 684 13.33 14.79 12.30
CA HIS A 684 14.45 13.95 12.71
C HIS A 684 14.69 14.04 14.23
N ARG A 685 15.15 12.94 14.84
CA ARG A 685 15.27 12.83 16.30
C ARG A 685 16.27 13.79 16.95
N VAL A 686 17.28 14.25 16.19
CA VAL A 686 18.40 15.06 16.71
C VAL A 686 18.61 16.33 15.88
N ALA A 687 18.80 16.17 14.57
CA ALA A 687 18.94 17.30 13.65
C ALA A 687 17.60 18.02 13.42
N ARG A 688 17.39 19.16 14.09
CA ARG A 688 16.13 19.91 14.07
C ARG A 688 15.71 20.42 12.69
N SER A 689 16.65 20.64 11.77
CA SER A 689 16.34 21.09 10.41
C SER A 689 15.86 19.99 9.47
N ARG A 690 15.96 18.72 9.88
CA ARG A 690 15.66 17.57 9.04
C ARG A 690 14.22 17.08 9.23
N TYR A 691 13.53 16.86 8.12
CA TYR A 691 12.14 16.39 8.11
C TYR A 691 11.94 15.25 7.10
N TYR A 692 11.01 14.37 7.41
CA TYR A 692 10.56 13.27 6.54
C TYR A 692 9.06 13.40 6.31
N ALA A 693 8.64 13.38 5.05
CA ALA A 693 7.25 13.48 4.63
C ALA A 693 6.83 12.19 3.93
N GLY A 694 5.82 11.52 4.49
CA GLY A 694 5.16 10.39 3.84
C GLY A 694 4.10 10.89 2.86
N THR A 695 4.28 10.54 1.58
CA THR A 695 3.40 10.99 0.49
C THR A 695 2.73 9.81 -0.22
N ASP A 696 1.75 10.09 -1.08
CA ASP A 696 1.16 9.09 -1.98
C ASP A 696 2.13 8.55 -3.06
N LEU A 697 3.34 9.13 -3.16
CA LEU A 697 4.42 8.69 -4.06
C LEU A 697 5.59 8.01 -3.34
N GLY A 698 5.53 7.88 -2.01
CA GLY A 698 6.61 7.35 -1.17
C GLY A 698 7.21 8.40 -0.24
N LEU A 699 8.41 8.13 0.27
CA LEU A 699 9.05 8.95 1.30
C LEU A 699 9.85 10.08 0.67
N TYR A 700 9.69 11.29 1.19
CA TYR A 700 10.56 12.42 0.90
C TYR A 700 11.27 12.87 2.17
N HIS A 701 12.46 13.44 2.01
CA HIS A 701 13.22 14.03 3.11
C HIS A 701 13.69 15.44 2.74
N SER A 702 13.88 16.26 3.77
CA SER A 702 14.41 17.62 3.70
C SER A 702 15.51 17.78 4.73
N GLU A 703 16.56 18.51 4.35
CA GLU A 703 17.73 18.81 5.21
C GLU A 703 17.69 20.23 5.80
N ASP A 704 16.80 21.07 5.27
CA ASP A 704 16.80 22.52 5.37
C ASP A 704 15.41 23.06 5.69
N ASP A 705 14.76 22.45 6.69
CA ASP A 705 13.50 22.94 7.25
C ASP A 705 12.31 22.92 6.28
N GLY A 706 12.35 22.06 5.26
CA GLY A 706 11.32 21.92 4.23
C GLY A 706 11.44 22.92 3.09
N LEU A 707 12.59 23.60 2.94
CA LEU A 707 12.85 24.49 1.81
C LEU A 707 13.16 23.71 0.52
N THR A 708 13.85 22.58 0.65
CA THR A 708 14.10 21.63 -0.42
C THR A 708 13.75 20.21 0.01
N TRP A 709 13.29 19.40 -0.94
CA TRP A 709 12.89 18.02 -0.73
C TRP A 709 13.50 17.10 -1.77
N ALA A 710 13.89 15.91 -1.32
CA ALA A 710 14.38 14.83 -2.15
C ALA A 710 13.60 13.54 -1.86
N PRO A 711 13.27 12.73 -2.88
CA PRO A 711 12.71 11.41 -2.64
C PRO A 711 13.75 10.50 -1.99
N ALA A 712 13.33 9.62 -1.09
CA ALA A 712 14.20 8.57 -0.59
C ALA A 712 14.55 7.58 -1.72
N LEU A 713 15.77 7.03 -1.68
CA LEU A 713 16.23 6.07 -2.68
C LEU A 713 15.96 4.64 -2.21
N GLY A 714 15.34 3.83 -3.09
CA GLY A 714 14.95 2.46 -2.79
C GLY A 714 13.81 2.34 -1.76
N GLY A 715 13.51 1.10 -1.36
CA GLY A 715 12.45 0.83 -0.38
C GLY A 715 11.05 0.98 -0.95
N PRO A 716 10.07 1.40 -0.12
CA PRO A 716 8.68 1.61 -0.57
C PRO A 716 8.57 2.89 -1.41
N THR A 717 8.78 2.75 -2.71
CA THR A 717 8.57 3.81 -3.71
C THR A 717 7.23 3.64 -4.41
N ILE A 718 6.61 4.74 -4.88
CA ILE A 718 5.34 4.70 -5.63
C ILE A 718 4.22 4.01 -4.81
N VAL A 719 4.24 4.17 -3.49
CA VAL A 719 3.23 3.66 -2.57
C VAL A 719 2.89 4.73 -1.54
N PRO A 720 1.61 4.87 -1.14
CA PRO A 720 1.25 5.77 -0.05
C PRO A 720 1.90 5.38 1.28
N ILE A 721 2.55 6.34 1.91
CA ILE A 721 3.08 6.23 3.27
C ILE A 721 2.11 6.91 4.23
N GLU A 722 1.53 6.14 5.15
CA GLU A 722 0.50 6.65 6.06
C GLU A 722 1.04 7.12 7.40
N ASP A 723 2.12 6.51 7.89
CA ASP A 723 2.65 6.85 9.19
C ASP A 723 4.16 6.60 9.29
N LEU A 724 4.79 7.42 10.13
CA LEU A 724 6.22 7.42 10.39
C LEU A 724 6.44 7.34 11.90
N GLN A 725 7.16 6.31 12.33
CA GLN A 725 7.42 6.07 13.75
C GLN A 725 8.91 5.83 13.99
N TRP A 726 9.43 6.43 15.04
CA TRP A 726 10.86 6.36 15.32
C TRP A 726 11.21 5.29 16.37
N ARG A 727 12.26 4.51 16.10
CA ARG A 727 12.95 3.70 17.13
C ARG A 727 13.96 4.52 17.91
N THR A 728 14.44 4.01 19.05
CA THR A 728 15.49 4.66 19.87
C THR A 728 16.84 4.73 19.13
N ASP A 729 17.13 3.75 18.27
CA ASP A 729 18.37 3.59 17.50
C ASP A 729 18.43 4.43 16.21
N ARG A 730 17.55 5.44 16.05
CA ARG A 730 17.40 6.29 14.85
C ARG A 730 16.88 5.57 13.60
N THR A 731 16.47 4.31 13.71
CA THR A 731 15.72 3.65 12.64
C THR A 731 14.35 4.29 12.50
N LEU A 732 13.97 4.62 11.26
CA LEU A 732 12.63 5.08 10.91
C LEU A 732 11.79 3.89 10.46
N VAL A 733 10.62 3.72 11.08
CA VAL A 733 9.60 2.73 10.67
C VAL A 733 8.56 3.44 9.83
N VAL A 734 8.24 2.83 8.69
CA VAL A 734 7.42 3.41 7.62
C VAL A 734 6.26 2.47 7.34
N ALA A 735 5.04 2.91 7.67
CA ALA A 735 3.81 2.16 7.36
C ALA A 735 3.26 2.60 5.99
N THR A 736 2.99 1.62 5.12
CA THR A 736 2.47 1.87 3.78
C THR A 736 1.06 1.31 3.59
N HIS A 737 0.32 1.89 2.64
CA HIS A 737 -0.98 1.39 2.25
C HIS A 737 -0.87 0.48 1.02
N GLY A 738 -0.44 -0.77 1.23
CA GLY A 738 -0.36 -1.79 0.17
C GLY A 738 1.02 -2.42 -0.02
N ARG A 739 2.05 -2.00 0.73
CA ARG A 739 3.39 -2.62 0.74
C ARG A 739 3.87 -2.99 2.16
N SER A 740 2.94 -3.10 3.11
CA SER A 740 3.22 -3.42 4.52
C SER A 740 4.20 -2.44 5.22
N ILE A 741 4.86 -2.84 6.31
CA ILE A 741 5.76 -1.99 7.10
C ILE A 741 7.22 -2.20 6.69
N TRP A 742 7.92 -1.08 6.52
CA TRP A 742 9.35 -1.03 6.23
C TRP A 742 10.11 -0.33 7.36
N SER A 743 11.42 -0.51 7.38
CA SER A 743 12.33 0.31 8.16
C SER A 743 13.55 0.73 7.36
N CYS A 744 14.15 1.86 7.73
CA CYS A 744 15.39 2.35 7.13
C CYS A 744 16.23 3.12 8.13
N ASP A 745 17.52 3.21 7.83
CA ASP A 745 18.46 4.10 8.51
C ASP A 745 18.44 5.46 7.82
N VAL A 746 18.33 6.51 8.62
CA VAL A 746 18.20 7.89 8.12
C VAL A 746 19.47 8.73 8.29
N ASP A 747 20.43 8.24 9.08
CA ASP A 747 21.76 8.80 9.22
C ASP A 747 22.72 7.82 8.53
N PRO A 748 23.24 8.10 7.32
CA PRO A 748 24.28 7.26 6.74
C PRO A 748 25.50 7.23 7.66
N ALA A 749 26.15 6.07 7.78
CA ALA A 749 27.36 5.92 8.60
C ALA A 749 28.41 6.95 8.18
N SER A 750 28.88 7.78 9.12
CA SER A 750 29.99 8.69 8.87
C SER A 750 31.29 7.89 8.76
N VAL A 751 31.88 7.87 7.57
CA VAL A 751 33.26 7.41 7.41
C VAL A 751 34.17 8.46 8.02
N THR A 752 34.76 8.14 9.17
CA THR A 752 35.74 9.02 9.82
C THR A 752 37.14 8.49 9.52
N LEU A 753 37.93 9.23 8.75
CA LEU A 753 39.36 8.93 8.60
C LEU A 753 40.07 9.29 9.91
N VAL A 754 40.51 8.28 10.66
CA VAL A 754 41.33 8.49 11.87
C VAL A 754 42.80 8.40 11.46
N GLY A 755 43.45 9.54 11.30
CA GLY A 755 44.91 9.60 11.14
C GLY A 755 45.60 9.39 12.49
N SER A 756 46.24 8.25 12.68
CA SER A 756 47.09 7.98 13.86
C SER A 756 48.56 8.11 13.48
N GLY A 757 49.23 9.17 13.98
CA GLY A 757 50.69 9.18 14.17
C GLY A 757 51.52 9.97 13.16
N CYS A 758 51.78 11.24 13.46
CA CYS A 758 53.10 11.79 13.86
C CYS A 758 53.01 13.32 13.70
N GLY A 759 53.46 14.07 14.70
CA GLY A 759 53.17 15.50 14.86
C GLY A 759 53.48 16.35 13.63
N ILE A 760 52.43 16.87 12.99
CA ILE A 760 52.48 18.11 12.24
C ILE A 760 51.45 19.03 12.87
N ALA A 761 51.95 20.07 13.53
CA ALA A 761 51.14 21.17 14.01
C ALA A 761 50.48 21.88 12.82
N SER A 762 49.19 22.18 12.95
CA SER A 762 48.39 23.09 12.13
C SER A 762 48.35 22.82 10.61
N ALA A 763 47.29 22.14 10.15
CA ALA A 763 46.71 22.31 8.83
C ALA A 763 45.17 22.25 8.95
N PRO A 764 44.41 23.02 8.15
CA PRO A 764 42.97 23.20 8.33
C PRO A 764 42.23 21.90 8.06
N SER A 765 41.15 21.69 8.81
CA SER A 765 40.21 20.58 8.65
C SER A 765 39.82 20.40 7.18
N LEU A 766 40.21 19.28 6.56
CA LEU A 766 39.69 18.86 5.27
C LEU A 766 38.28 18.28 5.50
N ALA A 767 37.24 18.95 5.01
CA ALA A 767 35.91 18.37 4.95
C ALA A 767 35.89 17.29 3.85
N VAL A 768 35.62 16.04 4.21
CA VAL A 768 35.53 14.93 3.27
C VAL A 768 34.05 14.69 2.96
N ALA A 769 33.69 14.73 1.67
CA ALA A 769 32.38 14.29 1.20
C ALA A 769 32.26 12.76 1.32
N ALA A 770 31.10 12.24 1.72
CA ALA A 770 30.87 10.81 1.93
C ALA A 770 31.25 9.97 0.69
N PRO A 771 31.80 8.75 0.86
CA PRO A 771 32.21 7.91 -0.26
C PRO A 771 30.99 7.44 -1.07
N VAL A 772 31.13 7.48 -2.40
CA VAL A 772 30.13 7.02 -3.38
C VAL A 772 30.50 5.61 -3.83
N LEU A 773 29.55 4.67 -3.78
CA LEU A 773 29.76 3.31 -4.28
C LEU A 773 29.97 3.35 -5.81
N GLY A 774 31.13 2.87 -6.29
CA GLY A 774 31.46 2.86 -7.72
C GLY A 774 32.11 4.14 -8.27
N ALA A 775 32.37 5.17 -7.44
CA ALA A 775 33.11 6.35 -7.87
C ALA A 775 34.62 6.23 -7.58
N GLN A 776 35.44 6.59 -8.55
CA GLN A 776 36.88 6.77 -8.35
C GLN A 776 37.12 8.14 -7.69
N GLN A 777 37.53 8.16 -6.43
CA GLN A 777 37.91 9.41 -5.75
C GLN A 777 39.41 9.63 -5.80
N SER A 778 39.83 10.84 -6.20
CA SER A 778 41.23 11.24 -6.27
C SER A 778 41.55 12.22 -5.14
N TYR A 779 42.61 11.95 -4.39
CA TYR A 779 43.10 12.82 -3.31
C TYR A 779 44.47 13.38 -3.69
N THR A 780 44.67 14.68 -3.56
CA THR A 780 45.97 15.33 -3.82
C THR A 780 46.63 15.70 -2.49
N LEU A 781 47.76 15.07 -2.18
CA LEU A 781 48.60 15.44 -1.03
C LEU A 781 49.56 16.54 -1.47
N SER A 782 49.36 17.77 -1.01
CA SER A 782 50.31 18.87 -1.21
C SER A 782 51.17 19.05 0.04
N GLY A 783 52.48 18.79 -0.06
CA GLY A 783 53.47 19.04 0.98
C GLY A 783 54.86 19.22 0.38
N ALA A 784 55.70 20.05 1.01
CA ALA A 784 57.07 20.29 0.56
C ALA A 784 57.91 19.00 0.69
N SER A 785 58.72 18.73 -0.36
CA SER A 785 59.59 17.57 -0.49
C SER A 785 60.61 17.41 0.65
N PRO A 786 60.98 16.18 1.08
CA PRO A 786 60.41 14.87 0.71
C PRO A 786 59.34 14.41 1.72
N LEU A 787 58.24 13.85 1.21
CA LEU A 787 57.19 13.24 2.03
C LEU A 787 57.70 11.93 2.66
N ALA A 788 57.68 11.84 3.99
CA ALA A 788 57.81 10.57 4.71
C ALA A 788 56.66 9.61 4.31
N PRO A 789 56.82 8.27 4.45
CA PRO A 789 55.75 7.33 4.18
C PRO A 789 54.51 7.66 5.04
N VAL A 790 53.39 7.90 4.37
CA VAL A 790 52.10 8.18 5.01
C VAL A 790 51.30 6.88 5.07
N THR A 791 50.89 6.47 6.28
CA THR A 791 49.98 5.34 6.47
C THR A 791 48.55 5.86 6.56
N LEU A 792 47.68 5.42 5.64
CA LEU A 792 46.24 5.67 5.70
C LEU A 792 45.56 4.52 6.46
N LEU A 793 44.93 4.81 7.60
CA LEU A 793 44.05 3.87 8.31
C LEU A 793 42.59 4.15 7.92
N LEU A 794 41.94 3.18 7.28
CA LEU A 794 40.49 3.16 7.08
C LEU A 794 39.87 2.36 8.22
N ALA A 795 39.09 3.04 9.09
CA ALA A 795 38.31 2.38 10.13
C ALA A 795 36.83 2.37 9.71
N VAL A 796 36.21 1.18 9.69
CA VAL A 796 34.76 1.01 9.50
C VAL A 796 34.12 0.81 10.86
N GLY A 797 33.09 1.60 11.19
CA GLY A 797 32.33 1.52 12.45
C GLY A 797 31.59 0.18 12.64
N PRO A 798 31.04 -0.10 13.84
CA PRO A 798 31.20 -1.41 14.47
C PRO A 798 30.21 -2.46 13.96
N ALA A 799 30.68 -3.32 13.07
CA ALA A 799 30.20 -4.69 12.94
C ALA A 799 31.42 -5.60 12.75
N SER A 800 31.93 -6.17 13.86
CA SER A 800 33.02 -7.18 13.90
C SER A 800 34.41 -6.71 13.39
N PRO A 801 35.53 -7.04 14.06
CA PRO A 801 36.85 -6.62 13.64
C PRO A 801 37.30 -7.46 12.44
N THR A 802 37.11 -6.95 11.22
CA THR A 802 37.96 -7.37 10.10
C THR A 802 39.24 -6.54 10.17
N SER A 803 40.35 -7.17 10.55
CA SER A 803 41.67 -6.53 10.48
C SER A 803 42.04 -6.33 9.00
N ILE A 804 42.03 -5.09 8.54
CA ILE A 804 42.61 -4.71 7.24
C ILE A 804 44.14 -4.70 7.45
N GLY A 805 44.88 -5.49 6.67
CA GLY A 805 46.34 -5.52 6.73
C GLY A 805 46.98 -4.18 6.33
N PRO A 806 48.26 -3.93 6.69
CA PRO A 806 48.93 -2.68 6.37
C PRO A 806 49.02 -2.45 4.86
N CYS A 807 48.57 -1.28 4.40
CA CYS A 807 48.79 -0.83 3.02
C CYS A 807 50.20 -0.22 2.91
N THR A 808 51.03 -0.71 1.99
CA THR A 808 52.40 -0.22 1.81
C THR A 808 52.46 0.67 0.57
N VAL A 809 52.84 1.94 0.75
CA VAL A 809 53.05 2.88 -0.36
C VAL A 809 54.54 2.86 -0.74
N GLN A 810 54.88 2.49 -1.98
CA GLN A 810 56.24 2.67 -2.51
C GLN A 810 56.31 3.96 -3.36
N PRO A 811 57.37 4.78 -3.21
CA PRO A 811 57.54 5.97 -4.00
C PRO A 811 58.04 5.61 -5.41
N ALA A 812 57.31 5.98 -6.44
CA ALA A 812 57.80 6.03 -7.81
C ALA A 812 58.00 7.50 -8.23
N LEU A 813 59.11 7.76 -8.92
CA LEU A 813 59.46 9.07 -9.47
C LEU A 813 58.42 9.48 -10.53
N ALA A 814 57.75 10.60 -10.26
CA ALA A 814 56.75 11.27 -11.09
C ALA A 814 55.48 10.47 -11.43
N GLY A 815 54.39 10.79 -10.73
CA GLY A 815 53.02 10.53 -11.17
C GLY A 815 52.35 9.27 -10.60
N LEU A 816 51.23 9.50 -9.89
CA LEU A 816 50.19 8.56 -9.41
C LEU A 816 50.58 7.47 -8.39
N ILE A 817 49.71 7.35 -7.37
CA ILE A 817 49.76 6.38 -6.27
C ILE A 817 48.81 5.23 -6.59
N ALA A 818 49.29 3.98 -6.54
CA ALA A 818 48.44 2.79 -6.60
C ALA A 818 47.93 2.43 -5.19
N LEU A 819 46.63 2.14 -5.07
CA LEU A 819 45.97 1.68 -3.84
C LEU A 819 45.44 0.26 -4.07
N SER A 820 45.96 -0.72 -3.34
CA SER A 820 45.42 -2.09 -3.31
C SER A 820 44.71 -2.32 -1.98
N ILE A 821 43.43 -2.68 -2.01
CA ILE A 821 42.66 -3.09 -0.83
C ILE A 821 42.47 -4.60 -0.91
N GLY A 822 43.08 -5.34 0.02
CA GLY A 822 42.85 -6.78 0.17
C GLY A 822 41.90 -7.04 1.33
N THR A 823 40.78 -7.72 1.08
CA THR A 823 39.94 -8.30 2.14
C THR A 823 40.25 -9.78 2.27
N THR A 824 40.66 -10.25 3.44
CA THR A 824 40.76 -11.69 3.74
C THR A 824 39.49 -12.15 4.42
N ASN A 825 38.50 -12.60 3.64
CA ASN A 825 37.50 -13.55 4.13
C ASN A 825 37.86 -14.92 3.57
N GLY A 826 37.87 -15.95 4.43
CA GLY A 826 38.15 -17.31 4.00
C GLY A 826 37.26 -17.72 2.84
N SER A 827 37.90 -18.28 1.80
CA SER A 827 37.39 -18.64 0.46
C SER A 827 37.30 -17.50 -0.58
N GLY A 828 38.36 -17.38 -1.39
CA GLY A 828 38.40 -16.63 -2.66
C GLY A 828 38.98 -15.21 -2.58
N ALA A 829 40.23 -15.04 -3.01
CA ALA A 829 40.84 -13.72 -3.16
C ALA A 829 40.33 -13.04 -4.43
N PHE A 830 39.67 -11.89 -4.31
CA PHE A 830 39.49 -10.95 -5.42
C PHE A 830 40.62 -9.94 -5.39
N ALA A 831 41.51 -9.99 -6.38
CA ALA A 831 42.43 -8.90 -6.70
C ALA A 831 41.92 -8.24 -7.98
N SER A 832 41.41 -7.02 -7.89
CA SER A 832 41.26 -6.16 -9.07
C SER A 832 42.48 -5.27 -9.15
N SER A 833 43.19 -5.32 -10.27
CA SER A 833 44.21 -4.34 -10.63
C SER A 833 43.71 -3.58 -11.85
N LEU A 834 43.58 -2.26 -11.71
CA LEU A 834 43.25 -1.37 -12.82
C LEU A 834 44.56 -0.88 -13.43
N LEU A 835 44.86 -1.29 -14.65
CA LEU A 835 45.95 -0.77 -15.47
C LEU A 835 45.38 0.25 -16.45
N ILE A 836 45.83 1.51 -16.37
CA ILE A 836 45.54 2.54 -17.38
C ILE A 836 46.81 2.74 -18.21
N PRO A 837 46.79 2.50 -19.53
CA PRO A 837 47.95 2.80 -20.38
C PRO A 837 48.11 4.31 -20.57
N ALA A 838 49.36 4.77 -20.56
CA ALA A 838 49.70 6.15 -20.93
C ALA A 838 49.86 6.25 -22.45
N ASP A 839 49.24 7.24 -23.08
CA ASP A 839 49.71 7.78 -24.37
C ASP A 839 49.97 9.30 -24.20
N PRO A 840 51.21 9.78 -24.40
CA PRO A 840 51.57 11.19 -24.29
C PRO A 840 51.32 12.04 -25.55
N SER A 841 50.56 11.56 -26.55
CA SER A 841 50.33 12.33 -27.78
C SER A 841 48.86 12.64 -28.02
N LEU A 842 48.38 13.81 -27.58
CA LEU A 842 47.24 14.54 -28.17
C LEU A 842 47.08 15.91 -27.48
N VAL A 843 47.64 16.95 -28.11
CA VAL A 843 47.36 18.36 -27.86
C VAL A 843 46.34 18.81 -28.93
N GLY A 844 45.16 19.28 -28.49
CA GLY A 844 44.21 20.03 -29.32
C GLY A 844 43.22 19.20 -30.17
N GLY A 845 41.94 19.19 -29.76
CA GLY A 845 40.83 18.69 -30.59
C GLY A 845 39.64 18.21 -29.76
N VAL A 846 38.45 18.73 -30.05
CA VAL A 846 37.18 18.29 -29.45
C VAL A 846 36.84 16.88 -29.99
N MET A 847 36.50 15.93 -29.10
CA MET A 847 35.76 14.72 -29.48
C MET A 847 34.60 14.44 -28.52
N THR A 848 33.47 14.13 -29.15
CA THR A 848 32.16 13.76 -28.60
C THR A 848 32.12 12.28 -28.23
N ALA A 849 31.45 11.94 -27.13
CA ALA A 849 31.25 10.55 -26.69
C ALA A 849 30.07 9.89 -27.43
N GLN A 850 30.28 8.68 -27.95
CA GLN A 850 29.22 7.80 -28.45
C GLN A 850 29.37 6.40 -27.82
N GLU A 851 28.30 5.99 -27.15
CA GLU A 851 27.80 4.65 -26.78
C GLU A 851 28.66 3.62 -26.00
N LEU A 852 28.01 3.05 -24.98
CA LEU A 852 28.47 2.05 -24.03
C LEU A 852 27.47 0.88 -24.06
N ILE A 853 27.83 -0.29 -24.60
CA ILE A 853 27.14 -1.58 -24.34
C ILE A 853 28.17 -2.73 -24.21
N ALA A 854 27.91 -3.59 -23.24
CA ALA A 854 28.74 -4.67 -22.68
C ALA A 854 28.68 -5.99 -23.46
N VAL A 855 29.58 -6.96 -23.17
CA VAL A 855 29.29 -8.39 -23.39
C VAL A 855 29.87 -9.30 -22.29
N SER A 856 28.99 -10.16 -21.78
CA SER A 856 29.23 -11.33 -20.93
C SER A 856 29.34 -12.63 -21.75
N GLY A 857 30.14 -13.60 -21.27
CA GLY A 857 29.68 -15.00 -21.19
C GLY A 857 30.36 -16.06 -22.08
N GLY A 858 30.32 -17.30 -21.61
CA GLY A 858 30.57 -18.56 -22.33
C GLY A 858 29.99 -19.74 -21.53
N PRO A 859 29.82 -20.97 -22.08
CA PRO A 859 30.74 -21.59 -23.06
C PRO A 859 30.13 -22.47 -24.20
N LEU A 860 31.05 -22.96 -25.08
CA LEU A 860 30.99 -24.02 -26.15
C LEU A 860 30.49 -23.53 -27.54
N LEU A 861 31.14 -23.76 -28.71
CA LEU A 861 32.09 -24.78 -29.23
C LEU A 861 32.85 -24.27 -30.50
N GLN A 862 33.99 -24.93 -30.79
CA GLN A 862 34.90 -24.92 -31.98
C GLN A 862 34.22 -25.24 -33.35
N PHE A 863 34.71 -25.02 -34.59
CA PHE A 863 35.97 -24.58 -35.27
C PHE A 863 35.70 -24.21 -36.77
N ALA A 864 36.61 -23.42 -37.37
CA ALA A 864 37.18 -23.45 -38.75
C ALA A 864 36.53 -22.75 -40.00
N GLU A 865 37.30 -21.74 -40.48
CA GLU A 865 37.84 -21.45 -41.84
C GLU A 865 37.07 -20.73 -42.99
N LEU A 866 37.75 -19.68 -43.51
CA LEU A 866 37.75 -19.06 -44.87
C LEU A 866 36.51 -18.20 -45.26
N SER A 867 36.58 -17.09 -46.01
CA SER A 867 37.62 -16.30 -46.69
C SER A 867 37.02 -14.94 -47.13
N ASN A 868 37.88 -13.98 -47.47
CA ASN A 868 37.66 -12.62 -48.00
C ASN A 868 36.27 -12.20 -48.56
N GLY A 869 35.81 -11.04 -48.08
CA GLY A 869 35.05 -10.06 -48.87
C GLY A 869 33.59 -9.84 -48.47
N ALA A 870 33.24 -8.56 -48.33
CA ALA A 870 31.89 -7.97 -48.26
C ALA A 870 31.15 -8.00 -46.91
N GLU A 871 30.55 -6.83 -46.65
CA GLU A 871 29.78 -6.41 -45.49
C GLU A 871 28.45 -7.17 -45.34
N MET A 872 28.02 -7.42 -44.10
CA MET A 872 26.67 -7.11 -43.65
C MET A 872 26.53 -7.23 -42.13
N THR A 873 25.81 -6.24 -41.60
CA THR A 873 25.37 -5.95 -40.24
C THR A 873 24.63 -7.11 -39.55
N PHE A 874 24.78 -7.28 -38.23
CA PHE A 874 23.73 -7.17 -37.18
C PHE A 874 24.20 -7.68 -35.81
N GLY A 875 23.75 -6.98 -34.75
CA GLY A 875 23.66 -7.43 -33.35
C GLY A 875 24.94 -7.21 -32.53
N PHE A 876 24.90 -6.67 -31.31
CA PHE A 876 23.85 -6.65 -30.28
C PHE A 876 23.85 -5.36 -29.46
#